data_AF-A0A954W5Z6-F1
#
_entry.id   AF-A0A954W5Z6-F1
#
_cell.length_a   1.000
_cell.length_b   1.000
_cell.length_c   1.000
_cell.angle_alpha   90.00
_cell.angle_beta   90.00
_cell.angle_gamma   90.00
#
_symmetry.space_group_name_H-M   'P 1'
#
loop_
_entity.id
_entity.type
_entity.pdbx_description
1 polymer ?
#
loop_
_entity_poly.entity_id
_entity_poly.type
_entity_poly.pdbx_seq_one_letter_code
_entity_poly.pdbx_strand_id
1 'polypeptide(L)'
;MFDRQRDGRRRPSLRSQRFVAISLAILATLAASTNLARTVLAADEPAPVVRWDFGTEETTTLVPRGGVHRDVPGPRPPVYPDFATDNTAVKLDGQGAYLAFDDPGVQSPFDYTNGDAIALEAWVQVDELRSGENVYVIGKGRTGSPRFAADNQNWALRVREVGGRAGVSFLFATPPVSGAATSDAHWHRWTSKTGFAPGKAWHHLAASYRFGTPESLRVWIDGQPQSGAWDMGGPTDRAPVVDDDAIWIGSSRGGAAANSFRGRVDAIAIYRSELTDALIKGRYRREGEEPGVKPQPETMPDMGELPPGRVRLTLHEGLPAHDRWLNDDEAVPRETLTWDADYMLLDRLPVRYDAWGIRDSWRTPTLLRMATDAQLPPGRHRFVMRVRGLSRLWVNGQLVARSKPLTGSPNGEEPITPVTEPLTVGMRLAEHRQQELVGEVTIGDDGRCRVVLESIIGGKAFRADPGELCVAVQLQSEQASGCFWLLPGPNAGNSPAALTDADVESALDRQTAMLQQLDDANRRSAAASQDAFWERRHDLARRWVDEHPAPLPDVDASHPIDAFIQAKAARALAASAQSSIDEARSFHSRVLPILRDQCFRCHGEKANGGLRLNSREAVLKGGDSELPAVVPGDVEESELIRRIRSTDADERMPPGDESMGAEEIEA
;
A
#
# COMPACT_ATOMS: atom_id res chain seq x y z
N MET A 1 -17.51 21.14 -76.72
CA MET A 1 -18.63 21.91 -77.30
C MET A 1 -18.99 22.98 -76.27
N PHE A 2 -18.67 24.25 -76.56
CA PHE A 2 -19.21 25.56 -76.10
C PHE A 2 -20.16 25.60 -74.86
N ASP A 3 -20.20 26.58 -73.93
CA ASP A 3 -19.63 27.94 -73.74
C ASP A 3 -19.95 28.41 -72.30
N ARG A 4 -19.34 29.52 -71.88
CA ARG A 4 -19.39 30.27 -70.61
C ARG A 4 -20.73 30.98 -70.31
N GLN A 5 -20.86 31.41 -69.04
CA GLN A 5 -21.24 32.77 -68.50
C GLN A 5 -22.22 32.65 -67.31
N ARG A 6 -21.93 33.13 -66.09
CA ARG A 6 -21.69 34.47 -65.49
C ARG A 6 -22.95 35.29 -65.13
N ASP A 7 -23.05 35.54 -63.81
CA ASP A 7 -23.30 36.82 -63.12
C ASP A 7 -24.74 37.28 -62.84
N GLY A 8 -24.94 37.92 -61.67
CA GLY A 8 -26.22 38.58 -61.33
C GLY A 8 -26.52 38.88 -59.85
N ARG A 9 -25.90 39.93 -59.29
CA ARG A 9 -26.19 40.58 -57.99
C ARG A 9 -27.64 41.13 -57.86
N ARG A 10 -28.17 41.23 -56.62
CA ARG A 10 -28.73 42.47 -55.99
C ARG A 10 -29.31 42.25 -54.58
N ARG A 11 -28.90 43.10 -53.62
CA ARG A 11 -29.63 43.54 -52.40
C ARG A 11 -30.11 45.01 -52.64
N PRO A 12 -30.64 45.77 -51.65
CA PRO A 12 -31.92 45.71 -50.90
C PRO A 12 -32.68 47.09 -50.91
N SER A 13 -33.86 47.23 -50.27
CA SER A 13 -34.32 48.42 -49.49
C SER A 13 -35.79 48.27 -49.05
N LEU A 14 -36.12 48.18 -47.75
CA LEU A 14 -36.53 49.22 -46.79
C LEU A 14 -38.06 49.44 -46.62
N ARG A 15 -38.55 48.91 -45.49
CA ARG A 15 -39.47 49.51 -44.50
C ARG A 15 -40.83 50.10 -44.92
N SER A 16 -41.87 49.49 -44.36
CA SER A 16 -42.98 50.18 -43.66
C SER A 16 -43.57 49.23 -42.59
N GLN A 17 -43.03 49.22 -41.36
CA GLN A 17 -43.69 49.73 -40.14
C GLN A 17 -45.22 49.60 -40.08
N ARG A 18 -45.71 48.62 -39.31
CA ARG A 18 -46.55 48.77 -38.10
C ARG A 18 -47.17 47.41 -37.76
N PHE A 19 -46.66 46.73 -36.73
CA PHE A 19 -47.30 45.74 -35.83
C PHE A 19 -46.20 45.05 -35.00
N VAL A 20 -45.62 45.77 -34.03
CA VAL A 20 -44.84 45.18 -32.93
C VAL A 20 -45.15 46.02 -31.68
N ALA A 21 -46.15 45.60 -30.93
CA ALA A 21 -46.38 46.00 -29.55
C ALA A 21 -47.47 45.08 -29.00
N ILE A 22 -47.08 43.88 -28.51
CA ILE A 22 -47.80 43.05 -27.52
C ILE A 22 -46.96 41.83 -27.10
N SER A 23 -45.92 41.41 -27.86
CA SER A 23 -45.14 40.21 -27.51
C SER A 23 -43.83 40.43 -26.72
N LEU A 24 -43.46 41.67 -26.36
CA LEU A 24 -42.25 41.93 -25.54
C LEU A 24 -42.53 42.10 -24.03
N ALA A 25 -43.79 42.30 -23.62
CA ALA A 25 -44.12 42.51 -22.21
C ALA A 25 -44.14 41.19 -21.41
N ILE A 26 -44.48 40.06 -22.04
CA ILE A 26 -44.63 38.75 -21.36
C ILE A 26 -43.27 38.04 -21.18
N LEU A 27 -42.32 38.21 -22.12
CA LEU A 27 -40.97 37.64 -21.99
C LEU A 27 -40.08 38.43 -21.00
N ALA A 28 -40.28 39.74 -20.87
CA ALA A 28 -39.58 40.56 -19.88
C ALA A 28 -40.07 40.28 -18.45
N THR A 29 -41.36 39.96 -18.26
CA THR A 29 -41.89 39.55 -16.95
C THR A 29 -41.46 38.14 -16.53
N LEU A 30 -41.18 37.21 -17.45
CA LEU A 30 -40.64 35.88 -17.08
C LEU A 30 -39.14 35.91 -16.73
N ALA A 31 -38.34 36.70 -17.45
CA ALA A 31 -36.92 36.87 -17.14
C ALA A 31 -36.67 37.74 -15.90
N ALA A 32 -37.54 38.73 -15.65
CA ALA A 32 -37.50 39.51 -14.41
C ALA A 32 -38.03 38.72 -13.20
N SER A 33 -38.97 37.77 -13.37
CA SER A 33 -39.46 36.94 -12.27
C SER A 33 -38.51 35.80 -11.90
N THR A 34 -37.72 35.27 -12.82
CA THR A 34 -36.62 34.33 -12.47
C THR A 34 -35.44 35.03 -11.80
N ASN A 35 -35.11 36.26 -12.19
CA ASN A 35 -34.10 37.06 -11.49
C ASN A 35 -34.61 37.64 -10.16
N LEU A 36 -35.89 38.06 -10.03
CA LEU A 36 -36.45 38.42 -8.73
C LEU A 36 -36.56 37.20 -7.81
N ALA A 37 -36.92 36.01 -8.30
CA ALA A 37 -36.92 34.80 -7.49
C ALA A 37 -35.52 34.44 -6.98
N ARG A 38 -34.47 34.61 -7.80
CA ARG A 38 -33.06 34.47 -7.37
C ARG A 38 -32.61 35.56 -6.39
N THR A 39 -33.10 36.80 -6.55
CA THR A 39 -32.73 37.92 -5.67
C THR A 39 -33.47 37.87 -4.33
N VAL A 40 -34.67 37.27 -4.29
CA VAL A 40 -35.46 37.05 -3.06
C VAL A 40 -35.03 35.77 -2.33
N LEU A 41 -34.47 34.75 -3.02
CA LEU A 41 -33.91 33.55 -2.38
C LEU A 41 -32.46 33.72 -1.90
N ALA A 42 -31.67 34.63 -2.49
CA ALA A 42 -30.28 34.86 -2.07
C ALA A 42 -30.15 35.60 -0.72
N ALA A 43 -31.23 36.23 -0.22
CA ALA A 43 -31.19 37.03 1.00
C ALA A 43 -31.30 36.21 2.31
N ASP A 44 -31.59 34.90 2.22
CA ASP A 44 -31.82 34.00 3.37
C ASP A 44 -30.94 32.73 3.32
N GLU A 45 -29.93 32.68 2.44
CA GLU A 45 -28.98 31.56 2.44
C GLU A 45 -28.02 31.66 3.64
N PRO A 46 -27.85 30.57 4.41
CA PRO A 46 -26.94 30.58 5.54
C PRO A 46 -25.51 30.83 5.04
N ALA A 47 -24.87 31.87 5.56
CA ALA A 47 -23.49 32.17 5.22
C ALA A 47 -22.54 31.16 5.87
N PRO A 48 -21.60 30.55 5.11
CA PRO A 48 -20.61 29.66 5.70
C PRO A 48 -19.62 30.45 6.57
N VAL A 49 -19.14 29.81 7.64
CA VAL A 49 -17.97 30.28 8.40
C VAL A 49 -16.74 30.29 7.51
N VAL A 50 -16.59 29.24 6.69
CA VAL A 50 -15.54 29.13 5.68
C VAL A 50 -16.05 28.31 4.51
N ARG A 51 -15.59 28.65 3.31
CA ARG A 51 -15.83 27.91 2.07
C ARG A 51 -14.55 27.85 1.27
N TRP A 52 -14.22 26.65 0.80
CA TRP A 52 -13.09 26.37 -0.07
C TRP A 52 -13.59 25.84 -1.42
N ASP A 53 -13.57 26.71 -2.42
CA ASP A 53 -13.79 26.39 -3.82
C ASP A 53 -12.41 26.38 -4.50
N PHE A 54 -11.90 25.21 -4.86
CA PHE A 54 -10.48 25.01 -5.19
C PHE A 54 -10.11 25.45 -6.62
N GLY A 55 -10.57 26.63 -7.02
CA GLY A 55 -10.33 27.28 -8.32
C GLY A 55 -10.55 28.79 -8.35
N THR A 56 -10.97 29.37 -7.23
CA THR A 56 -11.04 30.82 -7.00
C THR A 56 -10.13 31.14 -5.82
N GLU A 57 -9.24 32.12 -5.96
CA GLU A 57 -8.16 32.45 -5.02
C GLU A 57 -8.61 32.33 -3.55
N GLU A 58 -8.18 31.25 -2.87
CA GLU A 58 -8.60 30.94 -1.50
C GLU A 58 -8.16 32.06 -0.55
N THR A 59 -9.12 32.60 0.19
CA THR A 59 -8.92 33.70 1.15
C THR A 59 -8.28 33.25 2.48
N THR A 60 -8.04 31.95 2.64
CA THR A 60 -7.51 31.30 3.85
C THR A 60 -6.30 30.43 3.51
N THR A 61 -5.32 30.34 4.41
CA THR A 61 -4.09 29.55 4.17
C THR A 61 -4.33 28.06 4.47
N LEU A 62 -4.45 27.23 3.44
CA LEU A 62 -4.42 25.77 3.55
C LEU A 62 -3.01 25.24 3.27
N VAL A 63 -2.43 24.49 4.21
CA VAL A 63 -1.08 23.94 4.11
C VAL A 63 -1.14 22.48 3.61
N PRO A 64 -0.68 22.18 2.38
CA PRO A 64 -0.66 20.81 1.87
C PRO A 64 0.42 19.96 2.53
N ARG A 65 0.09 18.69 2.79
CA ARG A 65 0.99 17.66 3.33
C ARG A 65 0.81 16.37 2.55
N GLY A 66 1.90 15.70 2.17
CA GLY A 66 1.86 14.44 1.43
C GLY A 66 1.42 14.59 -0.03
N GLY A 67 0.77 13.56 -0.58
CA GLY A 67 0.31 13.49 -1.98
C GLY A 67 -0.94 14.31 -2.25
N VAL A 68 -0.81 15.64 -2.21
CA VAL A 68 -1.87 16.61 -2.53
C VAL A 68 -1.61 17.22 -3.91
N HIS A 69 -2.57 17.09 -4.81
CA HIS A 69 -2.49 17.68 -6.16
C HIS A 69 -3.59 18.70 -6.32
N ARG A 70 -3.21 19.96 -6.48
CA ARG A 70 -4.15 21.07 -6.72
C ARG A 70 -4.45 21.21 -8.21
N ASP A 71 -5.45 22.01 -8.52
CA ASP A 71 -5.82 22.41 -9.88
C ASP A 71 -6.20 21.23 -10.80
N VAL A 72 -6.66 20.11 -10.22
CA VAL A 72 -7.18 18.99 -10.99
C VAL A 72 -8.60 19.30 -11.49
N PRO A 73 -9.10 18.65 -12.56
CA PRO A 73 -10.47 18.88 -13.01
C PRO A 73 -11.51 18.57 -11.93
N GLY A 74 -12.31 19.60 -11.57
CA GLY A 74 -13.45 19.49 -10.66
C GLY A 74 -14.75 19.05 -11.36
N PRO A 75 -15.90 19.06 -10.67
CA PRO A 75 -17.20 18.93 -11.31
C PRO A 75 -17.42 20.09 -12.30
N ARG A 76 -17.84 19.78 -13.52
CA ARG A 76 -17.97 20.74 -14.64
C ARG A 76 -19.17 20.39 -15.55
N PRO A 77 -19.67 21.36 -16.33
CA PRO A 77 -20.63 21.11 -17.42
C PRO A 77 -20.06 20.15 -18.49
N PRO A 78 -20.90 19.39 -19.22
CA PRO A 78 -22.36 19.39 -19.12
C PRO A 78 -22.90 18.57 -17.94
N VAL A 79 -22.08 17.70 -17.33
CA VAL A 79 -22.56 16.74 -16.30
C VAL A 79 -22.98 17.47 -15.02
N TYR A 80 -22.23 18.49 -14.59
CA TYR A 80 -22.55 19.33 -13.43
C TYR A 80 -22.71 20.78 -13.88
N PRO A 81 -23.90 21.16 -14.38
CA PRO A 81 -24.13 22.44 -15.07
C PRO A 81 -24.06 23.67 -14.16
N ASP A 82 -24.07 23.49 -12.84
CA ASP A 82 -24.02 24.59 -11.87
C ASP A 82 -22.58 25.02 -11.51
N PHE A 83 -21.57 24.30 -12.00
CA PHE A 83 -20.16 24.67 -11.86
C PHE A 83 -19.64 25.43 -13.09
N ALA A 84 -18.57 26.20 -12.88
CA ALA A 84 -17.86 26.86 -13.97
C ALA A 84 -17.22 25.83 -14.92
N THR A 85 -17.07 26.19 -16.20
CA THR A 85 -16.49 25.30 -17.24
C THR A 85 -15.04 24.93 -16.96
N ASP A 86 -14.33 25.76 -16.20
CA ASP A 86 -12.94 25.61 -15.80
C ASP A 86 -12.77 25.23 -14.33
N ASN A 87 -13.85 24.92 -13.61
CA ASN A 87 -13.83 24.63 -12.17
C ASN A 87 -12.76 23.60 -11.78
N THR A 88 -11.91 23.90 -10.79
CA THR A 88 -10.84 23.00 -10.36
C THR A 88 -11.08 22.46 -8.95
N ALA A 89 -10.42 21.36 -8.63
CA ALA A 89 -10.53 20.64 -7.38
C ALA A 89 -9.15 20.25 -6.84
N VAL A 90 -9.13 19.59 -5.67
CA VAL A 90 -7.92 18.97 -5.11
C VAL A 90 -8.04 17.46 -5.14
N LYS A 91 -6.97 16.77 -5.58
CA LYS A 91 -6.81 15.32 -5.46
C LYS A 91 -5.91 14.97 -4.27
N LEU A 92 -6.29 13.93 -3.54
CA LEU A 92 -5.57 13.36 -2.40
C LEU A 92 -5.24 11.89 -2.68
N ASP A 93 -3.98 11.51 -2.51
CA ASP A 93 -3.47 10.16 -2.79
C ASP A 93 -3.68 9.15 -1.64
N GLY A 94 -4.32 9.55 -0.54
CA GLY A 94 -4.54 8.71 0.63
C GLY A 94 -3.51 8.93 1.73
N GLN A 95 -2.82 7.88 2.16
CA GLN A 95 -2.00 7.90 3.37
C GLN A 95 -1.07 9.12 3.42
N GLY A 96 -1.19 9.92 4.47
CA GLY A 96 -0.40 11.13 4.69
C GLY A 96 -0.75 12.33 3.80
N ALA A 97 -1.69 12.22 2.86
CA ALA A 97 -2.17 13.31 2.03
C ALA A 97 -3.32 14.08 2.70
N TYR A 98 -3.13 15.37 3.00
CA TYR A 98 -4.17 16.25 3.55
C TYR A 98 -3.83 17.73 3.37
N LEU A 99 -4.85 18.58 3.47
CA LEU A 99 -4.68 20.02 3.64
C LEU A 99 -4.96 20.36 5.12
N ALA A 100 -4.03 21.06 5.76
CA ALA A 100 -4.17 21.54 7.13
C ALA A 100 -4.58 23.01 7.16
N PHE A 101 -5.53 23.33 8.03
CA PHE A 101 -5.91 24.67 8.42
C PHE A 101 -5.72 24.81 9.93
N ASP A 102 -4.86 25.73 10.34
CA ASP A 102 -4.64 26.00 11.76
C ASP A 102 -5.87 26.69 12.34
N ASP A 103 -6.35 26.18 13.47
CA ASP A 103 -7.46 26.80 14.19
C ASP A 103 -7.02 28.19 14.72
N PRO A 104 -7.87 29.24 14.62
CA PRO A 104 -7.54 30.58 15.11
C PRO A 104 -7.28 30.69 16.63
N GLY A 105 -7.58 29.64 17.39
CA GLY A 105 -7.42 29.55 18.84
C GLY A 105 -8.73 29.75 19.59
N VAL A 106 -8.64 29.84 20.92
CA VAL A 106 -9.74 29.99 21.89
C VAL A 106 -10.98 30.73 21.36
N GLN A 107 -12.13 30.07 21.44
CA GLN A 107 -13.44 30.57 20.97
C GLN A 107 -13.45 30.81 19.47
N SER A 108 -12.77 29.92 18.76
CA SER A 108 -12.67 29.91 17.31
C SER A 108 -14.08 29.76 16.70
N PRO A 109 -14.32 30.30 15.50
CA PRO A 109 -15.59 30.09 14.82
C PRO A 109 -15.78 28.62 14.41
N PHE A 110 -14.82 27.74 14.68
CA PHE A 110 -14.89 26.29 14.48
C PHE A 110 -15.08 25.48 15.77
N ASP A 111 -15.15 26.14 16.93
CA ASP A 111 -15.42 25.52 18.24
C ASP A 111 -16.92 25.33 18.44
N TYR A 112 -17.42 24.11 18.27
CA TYR A 112 -18.85 23.81 18.46
C TYR A 112 -19.06 23.11 19.79
N THR A 113 -19.97 23.65 20.60
CA THR A 113 -20.40 23.06 21.87
C THR A 113 -21.91 22.85 21.89
N ASN A 114 -22.44 22.33 23.00
CA ASN A 114 -23.88 22.10 23.15
C ASN A 114 -24.71 23.35 22.86
N GLY A 115 -25.79 23.16 22.10
CA GLY A 115 -26.68 24.23 21.62
C GLY A 115 -26.28 24.77 20.25
N ASP A 116 -25.00 24.69 19.86
CA ASP A 116 -24.55 25.13 18.54
C ASP A 116 -25.05 24.21 17.45
N ALA A 117 -25.48 24.81 16.34
CA ALA A 117 -25.72 24.10 15.09
C ALA A 117 -24.44 24.08 14.26
N ILE A 118 -24.07 22.91 13.74
CA ILE A 118 -23.05 22.74 12.71
C ILE A 118 -23.71 22.22 11.45
N ALA A 119 -23.26 22.71 10.31
CA ALA A 119 -23.40 21.95 9.07
C ALA A 119 -22.08 21.90 8.30
N LEU A 120 -21.86 20.77 7.65
CA LEU A 120 -20.69 20.47 6.83
C LEU A 120 -21.20 20.04 5.46
N GLU A 121 -20.64 20.56 4.39
CA GLU A 121 -20.87 20.04 3.04
C GLU A 121 -19.57 19.97 2.24
N ALA A 122 -19.53 19.06 1.28
CA ALA A 122 -18.41 18.89 0.37
C ALA A 122 -18.88 18.22 -0.93
N TRP A 123 -18.25 18.57 -2.04
CA TRP A 123 -18.27 17.75 -3.24
C TRP A 123 -17.11 16.79 -3.21
N VAL A 124 -17.37 15.52 -3.47
CA VAL A 124 -16.34 14.47 -3.42
C VAL A 124 -16.43 13.55 -4.63
N GLN A 125 -15.29 13.03 -5.05
CA GLN A 125 -15.17 11.91 -5.96
C GLN A 125 -14.26 10.89 -5.27
N VAL A 126 -14.79 9.72 -4.94
CA VAL A 126 -14.06 8.70 -4.16
C VAL A 126 -13.45 7.70 -5.14
N ASP A 127 -12.12 7.65 -5.26
CA ASP A 127 -11.44 6.75 -6.22
C ASP A 127 -11.63 5.28 -5.80
N GLU A 128 -11.33 4.96 -4.53
CA GLU A 128 -11.53 3.63 -3.96
C GLU A 128 -11.84 3.71 -2.45
N LEU A 129 -12.53 2.69 -1.94
CA LEU A 129 -12.83 2.56 -0.51
C LEU A 129 -12.74 1.10 -0.10
N ARG A 130 -11.84 0.79 0.85
CA ARG A 130 -11.64 -0.57 1.33
C ARG A 130 -12.54 -0.84 2.54
N SER A 131 -12.93 -2.09 2.72
CA SER A 131 -13.76 -2.46 3.87
C SER A 131 -13.04 -2.14 5.18
N GLY A 132 -13.77 -1.55 6.12
CA GLY A 132 -13.25 -1.09 7.41
C GLY A 132 -12.63 0.30 7.43
N GLU A 133 -12.39 0.94 6.28
CA GLU A 133 -11.87 2.32 6.23
C GLU A 133 -12.91 3.35 6.69
N ASN A 134 -12.42 4.42 7.34
CA ASN A 134 -13.23 5.56 7.79
C ASN A 134 -12.49 6.83 7.39
N VAL A 135 -12.55 7.15 6.10
CA VAL A 135 -11.74 8.22 5.50
C VAL A 135 -12.36 9.58 5.77
N TYR A 136 -11.52 10.55 6.09
CA TYR A 136 -11.97 11.90 6.44
C TYR A 136 -12.12 12.74 5.18
N VAL A 137 -13.31 13.31 4.97
CA VAL A 137 -13.45 14.42 4.00
C VAL A 137 -12.91 15.67 4.67
N ILE A 138 -13.41 15.97 5.87
CA ILE A 138 -12.93 17.06 6.72
C ILE A 138 -13.21 16.76 8.19
N GLY A 139 -12.34 17.20 9.10
CA GLY A 139 -12.62 17.18 10.54
C GLY A 139 -11.71 18.09 11.35
N LYS A 140 -12.17 18.46 12.55
CA LYS A 140 -11.41 19.20 13.56
C LYS A 140 -11.02 18.27 14.71
N GLY A 141 -9.73 18.24 15.02
CA GLY A 141 -9.17 17.38 16.06
C GLY A 141 -8.69 16.03 15.56
N ARG A 142 -8.09 15.27 16.49
CA ARG A 142 -7.52 13.94 16.27
C ARG A 142 -6.41 13.95 15.23
N THR A 143 -5.63 15.04 15.16
CA THR A 143 -4.53 15.21 14.20
C THR A 143 -3.30 14.34 14.53
N GLY A 144 -3.22 13.84 15.77
CA GLY A 144 -2.04 13.15 16.29
C GLY A 144 -0.99 14.09 16.87
N SER A 145 -1.33 15.38 17.02
CA SER A 145 -0.52 16.35 17.74
C SER A 145 -0.33 15.93 19.22
N PRO A 146 0.90 15.98 19.77
CA PRO A 146 1.14 15.65 21.18
C PRO A 146 0.59 16.72 22.14
N ARG A 147 0.08 17.85 21.64
CA ARG A 147 -0.52 18.91 22.46
C ARG A 147 -1.94 18.57 22.93
N PHE A 148 -2.62 17.66 22.26
CA PHE A 148 -4.02 17.36 22.50
C PHE A 148 -4.21 15.87 22.79
N ALA A 149 -5.33 15.52 23.43
CA ALA A 149 -5.66 14.13 23.71
C ALA A 149 -5.98 13.37 22.41
N ALA A 150 -5.72 12.06 22.35
CA ALA A 150 -5.92 11.26 21.14
C ALA A 150 -7.41 11.09 20.74
N ASP A 151 -8.32 11.40 21.66
CA ASP A 151 -9.77 11.33 21.54
C ASP A 151 -10.45 12.71 21.43
N ASN A 152 -9.69 13.76 21.09
CA ASN A 152 -10.16 15.14 21.00
C ASN A 152 -10.99 15.51 19.75
N GLN A 153 -11.77 14.58 19.18
CA GLN A 153 -12.54 14.88 17.98
C GLN A 153 -13.74 15.79 18.29
N ASN A 154 -13.73 17.05 17.83
CA ASN A 154 -14.90 17.93 17.96
C ASN A 154 -15.99 17.61 16.93
N TRP A 155 -15.62 17.49 15.65
CA TRP A 155 -16.54 17.07 14.58
C TRP A 155 -15.76 16.54 13.36
N ALA A 156 -16.40 15.69 12.57
CA ALA A 156 -15.88 15.23 11.27
C ALA A 156 -16.99 14.78 10.33
N LEU A 157 -16.85 15.13 9.05
CA LEU A 157 -17.56 14.54 7.92
C LEU A 157 -16.64 13.51 7.24
N ARG A 158 -17.15 12.29 7.09
CA ARG A 158 -16.37 11.13 6.65
C ARG A 158 -17.12 10.29 5.65
N VAL A 159 -16.37 9.43 4.95
CA VAL A 159 -16.90 8.38 4.09
C VAL A 159 -16.47 7.01 4.65
N ARG A 160 -17.41 6.06 4.68
CA ARG A 160 -17.21 4.70 5.19
C ARG A 160 -17.85 3.68 4.26
N GLU A 161 -17.29 2.47 4.18
CA GLU A 161 -17.89 1.38 3.40
C GLU A 161 -19.18 0.86 4.06
N VAL A 162 -20.25 0.81 3.26
CA VAL A 162 -21.56 0.28 3.63
C VAL A 162 -22.10 -0.56 2.47
N GLY A 163 -22.02 -1.88 2.59
CA GLY A 163 -22.55 -2.81 1.58
C GLY A 163 -21.85 -2.70 0.23
N GLY A 164 -20.54 -2.49 0.24
CA GLY A 164 -19.70 -2.27 -0.95
C GLY A 164 -19.81 -0.88 -1.56
N ARG A 165 -20.48 0.06 -0.89
CA ARG A 165 -20.71 1.44 -1.36
C ARG A 165 -20.11 2.44 -0.38
N ALA A 166 -19.88 3.67 -0.85
CA ALA A 166 -19.42 4.80 -0.05
C ALA A 166 -20.61 5.45 0.67
N GLY A 167 -20.78 5.16 1.96
CA GLY A 167 -21.75 5.81 2.84
C GLY A 167 -21.16 7.03 3.54
N VAL A 168 -22.03 7.94 3.97
CA VAL A 168 -21.64 9.14 4.73
C VAL A 168 -21.61 8.80 6.22
N SER A 169 -20.60 9.30 6.93
CA SER A 169 -20.48 9.19 8.37
C SER A 169 -20.19 10.55 9.01
N PHE A 170 -20.88 10.82 10.12
CA PHE A 170 -20.63 11.95 11.00
C PHE A 170 -20.03 11.44 12.32
N LEU A 171 -19.00 12.11 12.83
CA LEU A 171 -18.31 11.71 14.07
C LEU A 171 -18.00 12.90 14.96
N PHE A 172 -18.19 12.72 16.26
CA PHE A 172 -17.58 13.54 17.31
C PHE A 172 -17.30 12.69 18.54
N ALA A 173 -16.56 13.26 19.50
CA ALA A 173 -16.33 12.66 20.81
C ALA A 173 -16.86 13.57 21.91
N THR A 174 -17.31 12.98 23.02
CA THR A 174 -17.58 13.66 24.28
C THR A 174 -16.43 13.40 25.26
N PRO A 175 -16.25 14.21 26.32
CA PRO A 175 -15.25 13.91 27.34
C PRO A 175 -15.45 12.49 27.93
N PRO A 176 -14.38 11.68 28.05
CA PRO A 176 -14.47 10.34 28.63
C PRO A 176 -15.08 10.35 30.04
N VAL A 177 -15.89 9.34 30.35
CA VAL A 177 -16.49 9.18 31.68
C VAL A 177 -15.80 8.03 32.40
N SER A 178 -15.32 8.27 33.61
CA SER A 178 -14.77 7.21 34.46
C SER A 178 -15.82 6.13 34.73
N GLY A 179 -15.46 4.86 34.52
CA GLY A 179 -16.36 3.72 34.74
C GLY A 179 -17.35 3.43 33.61
N ALA A 180 -17.15 3.99 32.41
CA ALA A 180 -17.96 3.66 31.25
C ALA A 180 -17.91 2.15 30.92
N ALA A 181 -19.06 1.60 30.51
CA ALA A 181 -19.21 0.17 30.23
C ALA A 181 -18.36 -0.33 29.03
N THR A 182 -17.99 0.58 28.13
CA THR A 182 -17.08 0.29 27.00
C THR A 182 -16.14 1.46 26.78
N SER A 183 -14.95 1.19 26.22
CA SER A 183 -14.01 2.23 25.80
C SER A 183 -14.60 3.21 24.78
N ASP A 184 -15.61 2.76 24.03
CA ASP A 184 -16.16 3.50 22.90
C ASP A 184 -17.35 4.39 23.27
N ALA A 185 -17.78 4.38 24.54
CA ALA A 185 -18.97 5.09 25.02
C ALA A 185 -18.91 6.62 24.83
N HIS A 186 -17.70 7.18 24.69
CA HIS A 186 -17.48 8.61 24.48
C HIS A 186 -17.42 9.00 22.98
N TRP A 187 -17.40 8.03 22.06
CA TRP A 187 -17.41 8.27 20.62
C TRP A 187 -18.82 8.23 20.07
N HIS A 188 -19.23 9.24 19.31
CA HIS A 188 -20.56 9.30 18.73
C HIS A 188 -20.43 9.29 17.21
N ARG A 189 -20.63 8.11 16.62
CA ARG A 189 -20.62 7.92 15.16
C ARG A 189 -22.02 7.63 14.66
N TRP A 190 -22.43 8.39 13.65
CA TRP A 190 -23.55 8.05 12.80
C TRP A 190 -23.06 7.64 11.42
N THR A 191 -23.68 6.63 10.83
CA THR A 191 -23.37 6.13 9.48
C THR A 191 -24.66 5.91 8.70
N SER A 192 -24.69 6.34 7.42
CA SER A 192 -25.82 6.10 6.52
C SER A 192 -26.01 4.60 6.23
N LYS A 193 -27.24 4.17 5.99
CA LYS A 193 -27.55 2.77 5.60
C LYS A 193 -27.26 2.51 4.12
N THR A 194 -27.24 3.56 3.32
CA THR A 194 -27.02 3.55 1.87
C THR A 194 -25.81 4.41 1.52
N GLY A 195 -25.31 4.23 0.31
CA GLY A 195 -24.16 4.97 -0.19
C GLY A 195 -24.16 5.07 -1.71
N PHE A 196 -23.13 5.71 -2.26
CA PHE A 196 -22.88 5.81 -3.69
C PHE A 196 -21.75 4.88 -4.13
N ALA A 197 -21.64 4.60 -5.42
CA ALA A 197 -20.53 3.79 -5.92
C ALA A 197 -19.26 4.64 -5.94
N PRO A 198 -18.14 4.19 -5.35
CA PRO A 198 -16.84 4.79 -5.64
C PRO A 198 -16.56 4.77 -7.14
N GLY A 199 -15.85 5.77 -7.65
CA GLY A 199 -15.50 5.89 -9.05
C GLY A 199 -15.52 7.33 -9.54
N LYS A 200 -15.98 7.50 -10.79
CA LYS A 200 -15.80 8.75 -11.54
C LYS A 200 -16.84 9.83 -11.25
N ALA A 201 -17.97 9.50 -10.64
CA ALA A 201 -19.00 10.48 -10.37
C ALA A 201 -18.60 11.39 -9.21
N TRP A 202 -18.86 12.69 -9.36
CA TRP A 202 -18.86 13.62 -8.26
C TRP A 202 -20.19 13.53 -7.50
N HIS A 203 -20.09 13.50 -6.19
CA HIS A 203 -21.22 13.42 -5.25
C HIS A 203 -21.18 14.60 -4.29
N HIS A 204 -22.35 15.14 -3.97
CA HIS A 204 -22.49 16.19 -2.95
C HIS A 204 -22.89 15.55 -1.62
N LEU A 205 -22.06 15.73 -0.60
CA LEU A 205 -22.28 15.20 0.74
C LEU A 205 -22.55 16.36 1.69
N ALA A 206 -23.54 16.20 2.57
CA ALA A 206 -23.77 17.16 3.64
C ALA A 206 -24.23 16.49 4.94
N ALA A 207 -23.89 17.07 6.07
CA ALA A 207 -24.40 16.71 7.39
C ALA A 207 -24.69 17.98 8.21
N SER A 208 -25.83 18.01 8.89
CA SER A 208 -26.27 19.10 9.77
C SER A 208 -26.67 18.53 11.12
N TYR A 209 -26.18 19.12 12.20
CA TYR A 209 -26.40 18.64 13.57
C TYR A 209 -26.43 19.79 14.57
N ARG A 210 -27.28 19.68 15.59
CA ARG A 210 -27.25 20.53 16.78
C ARG A 210 -26.71 19.72 17.95
N PHE A 211 -25.56 20.14 18.47
CA PHE A 211 -24.95 19.46 19.62
C PHE A 211 -25.87 19.54 20.83
N GLY A 212 -26.02 18.41 21.52
CA GLY A 212 -26.96 18.27 22.63
C GLY A 212 -28.39 17.89 22.22
N THR A 213 -28.69 17.78 20.92
CA THR A 213 -30.03 17.45 20.40
C THR A 213 -29.93 16.31 19.37
N PRO A 214 -29.81 15.04 19.80
CA PRO A 214 -29.53 13.91 18.92
C PRO A 214 -30.44 13.77 17.69
N GLU A 215 -31.72 14.08 17.85
CA GLU A 215 -32.76 14.00 16.83
C GLU A 215 -32.63 15.06 15.72
N SER A 216 -31.78 16.07 15.93
CA SER A 216 -31.51 17.13 14.95
C SER A 216 -30.67 16.66 13.77
N LEU A 217 -29.96 15.52 13.89
CA LEU A 217 -29.04 15.07 12.85
C LEU A 217 -29.79 14.85 11.53
N ARG A 218 -29.30 15.50 10.47
CA ARG A 218 -29.72 15.31 9.09
C ARG A 218 -28.48 15.12 8.22
N VAL A 219 -28.56 14.18 7.28
CA VAL A 219 -27.44 13.82 6.39
C VAL A 219 -27.99 13.65 4.99
N TRP A 220 -27.26 14.14 3.99
CA TRP A 220 -27.66 14.09 2.59
C TRP A 220 -26.54 13.52 1.70
N ILE A 221 -26.97 12.83 0.64
CA ILE A 221 -26.15 12.45 -0.51
C ILE A 221 -26.89 12.94 -1.75
N ASP A 222 -26.22 13.72 -2.59
CA ASP A 222 -26.73 14.19 -3.88
C ASP A 222 -28.09 14.90 -3.76
N GLY A 223 -28.20 15.78 -2.76
CA GLY A 223 -29.43 16.52 -2.48
C GLY A 223 -30.53 15.69 -1.79
N GLN A 224 -30.33 14.39 -1.56
CA GLN A 224 -31.34 13.48 -1.00
C GLN A 224 -31.05 13.15 0.48
N PRO A 225 -32.05 13.29 1.38
CA PRO A 225 -31.89 12.94 2.79
C PRO A 225 -31.66 11.44 2.96
N GLN A 226 -30.78 11.08 3.89
CA GLN A 226 -30.37 9.71 4.14
C GLN A 226 -30.88 9.19 5.48
N SER A 227 -31.23 7.90 5.50
CA SER A 227 -31.41 7.16 6.76
C SER A 227 -30.08 6.55 7.21
N GLY A 228 -29.91 6.35 8.52
CA GLY A 228 -28.68 5.82 9.11
C GLY A 228 -28.90 5.35 10.54
N ALA A 229 -27.80 5.07 11.22
CA ALA A 229 -27.82 4.66 12.62
C ALA A 229 -26.59 5.22 13.35
N TRP A 230 -26.78 5.49 14.65
CA TRP A 230 -25.67 5.68 15.57
C TRP A 230 -25.05 4.31 15.87
N ASP A 231 -23.94 4.00 15.21
CA ASP A 231 -23.29 2.68 15.24
C ASP A 231 -22.05 2.63 16.14
N MET A 232 -21.74 3.74 16.84
CA MET A 232 -20.72 3.83 17.89
C MET A 232 -21.17 4.86 18.94
N GLY A 233 -21.10 4.47 20.22
CA GLY A 233 -21.49 5.23 21.43
C GLY A 233 -22.92 5.75 21.51
N GLY A 234 -23.68 5.76 20.42
CA GLY A 234 -25.08 6.13 20.38
C GLY A 234 -25.34 7.64 20.29
N PRO A 235 -26.61 8.05 20.18
CA PRO A 235 -27.01 9.44 20.31
C PRO A 235 -26.68 9.99 21.71
N THR A 236 -26.37 11.29 21.83
CA THR A 236 -26.06 11.91 23.13
C THR A 236 -26.47 13.39 23.21
N ASP A 237 -26.87 13.81 24.41
CA ASP A 237 -27.12 15.20 24.79
C ASP A 237 -25.89 15.88 25.43
N ARG A 238 -24.77 15.15 25.56
CA ARG A 238 -23.54 15.66 26.19
C ARG A 238 -22.74 16.54 25.25
N ALA A 239 -22.05 17.52 25.82
CA ALA A 239 -21.18 18.43 25.08
C ALA A 239 -20.01 17.68 24.43
N PRO A 240 -19.67 18.01 23.17
CA PRO A 240 -18.50 17.44 22.51
C PRO A 240 -17.21 17.95 23.17
N VAL A 241 -16.09 17.26 22.89
CA VAL A 241 -14.76 17.81 23.19
C VAL A 241 -14.54 19.04 22.32
N VAL A 242 -14.01 20.12 22.91
CA VAL A 242 -13.66 21.38 22.24
C VAL A 242 -12.24 21.74 22.65
N ASP A 243 -11.38 21.95 21.66
CA ASP A 243 -10.00 22.42 21.81
C ASP A 243 -9.54 23.14 20.53
N ASP A 244 -8.31 23.64 20.53
CA ASP A 244 -7.72 24.42 19.43
C ASP A 244 -6.91 23.53 18.44
N ASP A 245 -7.20 22.23 18.34
CA ASP A 245 -6.52 21.37 17.36
C ASP A 245 -6.95 21.71 15.92
N ALA A 246 -6.07 21.44 14.97
CA ALA A 246 -6.22 21.89 13.59
C ALA A 246 -7.39 21.18 12.87
N ILE A 247 -7.83 21.82 11.79
CA ILE A 247 -8.80 21.25 10.84
C ILE A 247 -8.04 20.62 9.70
N TRP A 248 -8.27 19.34 9.44
CA TRP A 248 -7.69 18.62 8.31
C TRP A 248 -8.76 18.25 7.30
N ILE A 249 -8.49 18.56 6.03
CA ILE A 249 -9.24 18.07 4.87
C ILE A 249 -8.48 16.86 4.34
N GLY A 250 -9.17 15.73 4.25
CA GLY A 250 -8.62 14.52 3.64
C GLY A 250 -7.98 13.50 4.58
N SER A 251 -7.73 13.81 5.85
CA SER A 251 -7.10 12.84 6.77
C SER A 251 -7.35 13.14 8.25
N SER A 252 -6.85 12.25 9.11
CA SER A 252 -6.83 12.35 10.58
C SER A 252 -5.80 11.33 11.13
N ARG A 253 -5.64 11.25 12.46
CA ARG A 253 -4.77 10.30 13.19
C ARG A 253 -3.33 10.27 12.68
N GLY A 254 -2.71 11.43 12.49
CA GLY A 254 -1.33 11.53 12.01
C GLY A 254 -1.13 11.06 10.57
N GLY A 255 -2.18 11.01 9.75
CA GLY A 255 -2.08 10.60 8.34
C GLY A 255 -2.25 9.10 8.12
N ALA A 256 -2.89 8.38 9.04
CA ALA A 256 -3.09 6.94 8.95
C ALA A 256 -3.86 6.54 7.67
N ALA A 257 -3.42 5.48 6.99
CA ALA A 257 -3.98 5.06 5.70
C ALA A 257 -5.50 4.82 5.75
N ALA A 258 -5.98 4.10 6.78
CA ALA A 258 -7.40 3.77 6.95
C ALA A 258 -8.31 4.99 7.27
N ASN A 259 -7.71 6.18 7.46
CA ASN A 259 -8.40 7.43 7.76
C ASN A 259 -8.13 8.52 6.72
N SER A 260 -7.33 8.22 5.69
CA SER A 260 -6.95 9.19 4.68
C SER A 260 -7.71 8.96 3.38
N PHE A 261 -8.31 10.03 2.87
CA PHE A 261 -9.16 10.06 1.69
C PHE A 261 -8.35 9.86 0.41
N ARG A 262 -8.87 8.98 -0.46
CA ARG A 262 -8.32 8.72 -1.80
C ARG A 262 -9.34 9.14 -2.83
N GLY A 263 -9.04 10.22 -3.55
CA GLY A 263 -9.99 10.80 -4.49
C GLY A 263 -9.84 12.31 -4.62
N ARG A 264 -10.91 12.97 -5.07
CA ARG A 264 -10.96 14.42 -5.23
C ARG A 264 -12.00 15.05 -4.33
N VAL A 265 -11.72 16.26 -3.88
CA VAL A 265 -12.63 17.08 -3.07
C VAL A 265 -12.73 18.47 -3.66
N ASP A 266 -13.93 19.05 -3.58
CA ASP A 266 -14.23 20.40 -4.01
C ASP A 266 -15.35 21.03 -3.16
N ALA A 267 -15.52 22.35 -3.25
CA ALA A 267 -16.65 23.10 -2.67
C ALA A 267 -16.98 22.70 -1.21
N ILE A 268 -15.96 22.69 -0.36
CA ILE A 268 -16.08 22.33 1.06
C ILE A 268 -16.54 23.56 1.84
N ALA A 269 -17.58 23.43 2.66
CA ALA A 269 -18.06 24.52 3.51
C ALA A 269 -18.46 24.07 4.91
N ILE A 270 -18.26 24.97 5.88
CA ILE A 270 -18.61 24.80 7.30
C ILE A 270 -19.57 25.92 7.70
N TYR A 271 -20.63 25.59 8.43
CA TYR A 271 -21.67 26.52 8.85
C TYR A 271 -21.93 26.43 10.35
N ARG A 272 -22.32 27.56 10.96
CA ARG A 272 -22.86 27.65 12.33
C ARG A 272 -24.40 27.63 12.39
N SER A 273 -25.03 27.09 11.35
CA SER A 273 -26.49 27.04 11.19
C SER A 273 -26.91 25.69 10.63
N GLU A 274 -28.16 25.30 10.86
CA GLU A 274 -28.72 24.09 10.26
C GLU A 274 -29.04 24.32 8.78
N LEU A 275 -28.85 23.27 7.96
CA LEU A 275 -29.25 23.28 6.55
C LEU A 275 -30.57 22.52 6.38
N THR A 276 -31.37 22.94 5.40
CA THR A 276 -32.69 22.35 5.12
C THR A 276 -32.65 21.40 3.92
N ASP A 277 -33.60 20.46 3.87
CA ASP A 277 -33.75 19.55 2.72
C ASP A 277 -33.92 20.31 1.40
N ALA A 278 -34.69 21.40 1.40
CA ALA A 278 -34.95 22.20 0.21
C ALA A 278 -33.67 22.89 -0.31
N LEU A 279 -32.85 23.41 0.60
CA LEU A 279 -31.58 24.06 0.27
C LEU A 279 -30.59 23.05 -0.31
N ILE A 280 -30.36 21.92 0.38
CA ILE A 280 -29.41 20.90 -0.07
C ILE A 280 -29.86 20.26 -1.40
N LYS A 281 -31.16 19.99 -1.55
CA LYS A 281 -31.71 19.52 -2.83
C LYS A 281 -31.48 20.51 -3.97
N GLY A 282 -31.54 21.82 -3.71
CA GLY A 282 -31.26 22.86 -4.69
C GLY A 282 -29.78 23.00 -5.08
N ARG A 283 -28.86 22.46 -4.27
CA ARG A 283 -27.40 22.54 -4.48
C ARG A 283 -26.81 21.39 -5.29
N TYR A 284 -27.62 20.38 -5.64
CA TYR A 284 -27.19 19.26 -6.47
C TYR A 284 -28.00 19.18 -7.76
N ARG A 285 -27.31 19.32 -8.89
CA ARG A 285 -27.87 19.07 -10.22
C ARG A 285 -26.86 18.30 -11.05
N ARG A 286 -27.35 17.24 -11.69
CA ARG A 286 -26.56 16.37 -12.56
C ARG A 286 -27.34 16.06 -13.84
N GLU A 287 -26.68 16.19 -14.99
CA GLU A 287 -27.24 15.86 -16.30
C GLU A 287 -26.51 14.64 -16.91
N GLY A 288 -27.25 13.80 -17.66
CA GLY A 288 -26.72 12.58 -18.29
C GLY A 288 -26.71 11.34 -17.38
N GLU A 289 -26.40 10.16 -17.95
CA GLU A 289 -26.26 8.91 -17.20
C GLU A 289 -24.98 8.90 -16.35
N GLU A 290 -25.00 8.21 -15.20
CA GLU A 290 -23.82 8.00 -14.34
C GLU A 290 -22.66 7.46 -15.20
N PRO A 291 -21.42 7.99 -15.13
CA PRO A 291 -20.34 7.50 -15.97
C PRO A 291 -20.01 6.07 -15.56
N GLY A 292 -20.65 5.11 -16.21
CA GLY A 292 -20.33 3.70 -16.04
C GLY A 292 -18.88 3.49 -16.45
N VAL A 293 -18.11 2.89 -15.56
CA VAL A 293 -16.75 2.47 -15.87
C VAL A 293 -16.83 1.30 -16.85
N LYS A 294 -16.35 1.48 -18.08
CA LYS A 294 -16.39 0.43 -19.11
C LYS A 294 -15.01 -0.22 -19.23
N PRO A 295 -14.92 -1.55 -19.44
CA PRO A 295 -13.64 -2.18 -19.77
C PRO A 295 -13.06 -1.59 -21.06
N GLN A 296 -11.73 -1.48 -21.13
CA GLN A 296 -11.07 -1.14 -22.38
C GLN A 296 -11.33 -2.20 -23.46
N PRO A 297 -11.32 -1.80 -24.75
CA PRO A 297 -11.37 -2.76 -25.83
C PRO A 297 -10.18 -3.71 -25.74
N GLU A 298 -10.43 -4.99 -26.00
CA GLU A 298 -9.38 -5.99 -26.09
C GLU A 298 -8.63 -5.83 -27.41
N THR A 299 -7.48 -5.15 -27.36
CA THR A 299 -6.57 -5.01 -28.50
C THR A 299 -5.18 -5.52 -28.13
N MET A 300 -4.51 -6.20 -29.07
CA MET A 300 -3.12 -6.59 -28.88
C MET A 300 -2.26 -5.34 -28.62
N PRO A 301 -1.44 -5.31 -27.55
CA PRO A 301 -0.61 -4.16 -27.26
C PRO A 301 0.49 -3.99 -28.32
N ASP A 302 0.80 -2.74 -28.64
CA ASP A 302 1.95 -2.41 -29.47
C ASP A 302 3.22 -2.47 -28.62
N MET A 303 4.14 -3.35 -29.01
CA MET A 303 5.44 -3.55 -28.35
C MET A 303 6.59 -2.92 -29.14
N GLY A 304 6.29 -2.17 -30.21
CA GLY A 304 7.28 -1.52 -31.06
C GLY A 304 8.15 -2.51 -31.84
N GLU A 305 9.41 -2.12 -32.05
CA GLU A 305 10.44 -2.97 -32.66
C GLU A 305 10.99 -3.97 -31.63
N LEU A 306 11.02 -5.25 -32.01
CA LEU A 306 11.48 -6.34 -31.17
C LEU A 306 12.86 -6.83 -31.61
N PRO A 307 13.70 -7.28 -30.67
CA PRO A 307 15.02 -7.81 -31.00
C PRO A 307 14.88 -9.12 -31.81
N PRO A 308 15.58 -9.25 -32.96
CA PRO A 308 15.49 -10.47 -33.78
C PRO A 308 15.86 -11.73 -33.00
N GLY A 309 15.00 -12.75 -33.06
CA GLY A 309 15.24 -14.05 -32.42
C GLY A 309 15.28 -14.03 -30.88
N ARG A 310 14.81 -12.95 -30.25
CA ARG A 310 14.83 -12.77 -28.79
C ARG A 310 13.42 -12.41 -28.31
N VAL A 311 13.21 -12.48 -27.00
CA VAL A 311 11.96 -12.12 -26.35
C VAL A 311 12.16 -10.86 -25.53
N ARG A 312 11.35 -9.83 -25.80
CA ARG A 312 11.29 -8.59 -25.01
C ARG A 312 10.31 -8.80 -23.86
N LEU A 313 10.74 -8.53 -22.64
CA LEU A 313 9.90 -8.53 -21.45
C LEU A 313 9.80 -7.12 -20.88
N THR A 314 8.61 -6.70 -20.48
CA THR A 314 8.37 -5.42 -19.79
C THR A 314 7.53 -5.61 -18.53
N LEU A 315 7.83 -4.85 -17.48
CA LEU A 315 7.06 -4.83 -16.23
C LEU A 315 6.49 -3.44 -15.97
N HIS A 316 5.22 -3.39 -15.56
CA HIS A 316 4.52 -2.18 -15.15
C HIS A 316 3.91 -2.39 -13.77
N GLU A 317 4.35 -1.61 -12.79
CA GLU A 317 3.91 -1.71 -11.39
C GLU A 317 2.64 -0.90 -11.12
N GLY A 318 1.78 -1.39 -10.22
CA GLY A 318 0.65 -0.61 -9.70
C GLY A 318 -0.56 -0.59 -10.63
N LEU A 319 -0.94 -1.74 -11.21
CA LEU A 319 -2.27 -1.87 -11.81
C LEU A 319 -3.38 -1.63 -10.76
N PRO A 320 -4.57 -1.18 -11.17
CA PRO A 320 -5.67 -0.93 -10.24
C PRO A 320 -6.32 -2.22 -9.69
N ALA A 321 -6.23 -3.33 -10.44
CA ALA A 321 -6.88 -4.59 -10.09
C ALA A 321 -6.11 -5.80 -10.64
N HIS A 322 -6.21 -6.93 -9.94
CA HIS A 322 -5.61 -8.21 -10.37
C HIS A 322 -6.61 -9.15 -11.03
N ASP A 323 -7.90 -8.89 -10.83
CA ASP A 323 -9.01 -9.75 -11.20
C ASP A 323 -9.78 -9.27 -12.44
N ARG A 324 -9.36 -8.13 -13.01
CA ARG A 324 -9.91 -7.56 -14.24
C ARG A 324 -8.84 -6.81 -15.02
N TRP A 325 -9.11 -6.61 -16.31
CA TRP A 325 -8.34 -5.69 -17.16
C TRP A 325 -8.72 -4.22 -16.89
N LEU A 326 -7.95 -3.31 -17.48
CA LEU A 326 -8.13 -1.87 -17.34
C LEU A 326 -9.49 -1.40 -17.85
N ASN A 327 -10.03 -0.39 -17.19
CA ASN A 327 -11.18 0.35 -17.65
C ASN A 327 -10.79 1.52 -18.56
N ASP A 328 -11.76 2.07 -19.26
CA ASP A 328 -11.60 3.11 -20.29
C ASP A 328 -10.93 4.41 -19.82
N ASP A 329 -10.85 4.64 -18.51
CA ASP A 329 -10.12 5.74 -17.86
C ASP A 329 -8.79 5.37 -17.23
N GLU A 330 -8.50 4.08 -17.11
CA GLU A 330 -7.29 3.60 -16.45
C GLU A 330 -6.20 3.38 -17.49
N ALA A 331 -5.03 4.00 -17.33
CA ALA A 331 -3.92 3.75 -18.23
C ALA A 331 -3.05 2.60 -17.71
N VAL A 332 -2.35 1.91 -18.63
CA VAL A 332 -1.25 1.02 -18.24
C VAL A 332 -0.22 1.87 -17.49
N PRO A 333 0.20 1.48 -16.28
CA PRO A 333 1.22 2.21 -15.54
C PRO A 333 2.51 2.37 -16.36
N ARG A 334 3.33 3.35 -16.00
CA ARG A 334 4.63 3.54 -16.65
C ARG A 334 5.45 2.24 -16.56
N GLU A 335 6.15 1.93 -17.65
CA GLU A 335 7.13 0.86 -17.68
C GLU A 335 8.19 1.06 -16.60
N THR A 336 8.32 0.07 -15.72
CA THR A 336 9.28 0.05 -14.62
C THR A 336 10.60 -0.58 -15.05
N LEU A 337 10.54 -1.69 -15.79
CA LEU A 337 11.71 -2.47 -16.17
C LEU A 337 11.50 -3.18 -17.49
N THR A 338 12.55 -3.24 -18.31
CA THR A 338 12.58 -3.92 -19.60
C THR A 338 13.86 -4.71 -19.77
N TRP A 339 13.77 -5.92 -20.28
CA TRP A 339 14.92 -6.77 -20.59
C TRP A 339 14.63 -7.76 -21.71
N ASP A 340 15.69 -8.42 -22.21
CA ASP A 340 15.60 -9.43 -23.25
C ASP A 340 15.96 -10.82 -22.71
N ALA A 341 15.19 -11.83 -23.13
CA ALA A 341 15.42 -13.24 -22.84
C ALA A 341 15.50 -14.08 -24.14
N ASP A 342 15.96 -15.32 -23.99
CA ASP A 342 16.05 -16.26 -25.11
C ASP A 342 14.71 -16.85 -25.52
N TYR A 343 13.82 -17.07 -24.53
CA TYR A 343 12.54 -17.74 -24.73
C TYR A 343 11.41 -17.00 -24.01
N MET A 344 10.18 -17.29 -24.43
CA MET A 344 8.98 -16.90 -23.70
C MET A 344 8.80 -17.84 -22.50
N LEU A 345 9.72 -17.73 -21.53
CA LEU A 345 9.78 -18.48 -20.28
C LEU A 345 10.22 -17.52 -19.17
N LEU A 346 9.61 -17.61 -17.99
CA LEU A 346 9.98 -16.85 -16.80
C LEU A 346 9.57 -17.60 -15.52
N ASP A 347 10.48 -17.93 -14.61
CA ASP A 347 10.17 -18.62 -13.34
C ASP A 347 10.09 -17.66 -12.13
N ARG A 348 10.74 -16.50 -12.23
CA ARG A 348 10.70 -15.44 -11.22
C ARG A 348 10.75 -14.06 -11.85
N LEU A 349 10.24 -13.06 -11.14
CA LEU A 349 10.50 -11.67 -11.50
C LEU A 349 11.98 -11.29 -11.18
N PRO A 350 12.58 -10.34 -11.91
CA PRO A 350 13.79 -9.65 -11.46
C PRO A 350 13.61 -9.07 -10.05
N VAL A 351 14.70 -8.91 -9.29
CA VAL A 351 14.63 -8.37 -7.93
C VAL A 351 14.41 -6.86 -7.99
N ARG A 352 13.43 -6.37 -7.22
CA ARG A 352 13.17 -4.94 -7.05
C ARG A 352 14.11 -4.37 -5.97
N TYR A 353 14.68 -3.18 -6.23
CA TYR A 353 15.57 -2.48 -5.29
C TYR A 353 15.10 -1.06 -5.04
N ASP A 354 15.13 -0.59 -3.79
CA ASP A 354 14.89 0.81 -3.45
C ASP A 354 16.07 1.72 -3.85
N ALA A 355 15.97 3.03 -3.58
CA ALA A 355 17.00 4.01 -3.91
C ALA A 355 18.34 3.84 -3.15
N TRP A 356 18.39 2.91 -2.18
CA TRP A 356 19.60 2.54 -1.46
C TRP A 356 20.21 1.23 -1.98
N GLY A 357 19.60 0.61 -2.99
CA GLY A 357 20.00 -0.72 -3.47
C GLY A 357 19.62 -1.84 -2.50
N ILE A 358 18.69 -1.60 -1.59
CA ILE A 358 18.14 -2.61 -0.67
C ILE A 358 16.99 -3.30 -1.38
N ARG A 359 16.88 -4.62 -1.21
CA ARG A 359 15.79 -5.41 -1.81
C ARG A 359 14.44 -4.88 -1.31
N ASP A 360 13.54 -4.63 -2.23
CA ASP A 360 12.18 -4.18 -1.99
C ASP A 360 11.18 -5.14 -2.65
N SER A 361 9.91 -4.99 -2.36
CA SER A 361 8.83 -5.76 -2.98
C SER A 361 8.29 -5.05 -4.22
N TRP A 362 7.91 -5.83 -5.24
CA TRP A 362 7.14 -5.30 -6.36
C TRP A 362 5.77 -4.79 -5.88
N ARG A 363 5.35 -3.62 -6.36
CA ARG A 363 4.02 -3.06 -6.12
C ARG A 363 3.00 -3.80 -6.97
N THR A 364 2.30 -4.72 -6.33
CA THR A 364 1.25 -5.53 -6.96
C THR A 364 -0.08 -4.76 -7.06
N PRO A 365 -0.94 -5.15 -8.02
CA PRO A 365 -0.71 -6.08 -9.12
C PRO A 365 0.26 -5.52 -10.16
N THR A 366 1.12 -6.38 -10.71
CA THR A 366 2.15 -6.01 -11.70
C THR A 366 1.76 -6.59 -13.05
N LEU A 367 1.78 -5.76 -14.10
CA LEU A 367 1.61 -6.24 -15.48
C LEU A 367 2.97 -6.69 -16.03
N LEU A 368 3.06 -7.96 -16.42
CA LEU A 368 4.16 -8.48 -17.24
C LEU A 368 3.68 -8.58 -18.69
N ARG A 369 4.51 -8.10 -19.62
CA ARG A 369 4.37 -8.40 -21.05
C ARG A 369 5.58 -9.14 -21.56
N MET A 370 5.34 -10.10 -22.44
CA MET A 370 6.39 -10.83 -23.15
C MET A 370 6.06 -10.83 -24.64
N ALA A 371 7.01 -10.45 -25.48
CA ALA A 371 6.76 -10.31 -26.91
C ALA A 371 7.94 -10.80 -27.75
N THR A 372 7.63 -11.43 -28.88
CA THR A 372 8.64 -11.84 -29.87
C THR A 372 8.06 -11.87 -31.29
N ASP A 373 8.93 -11.64 -32.27
CA ASP A 373 8.63 -11.87 -33.68
C ASP A 373 9.22 -13.23 -34.08
N ALA A 374 8.34 -14.23 -34.22
CA ALA A 374 8.68 -15.60 -34.58
C ALA A 374 8.52 -15.84 -36.09
N GLN A 375 9.32 -16.76 -36.61
CA GLN A 375 9.21 -17.27 -37.98
C GLN A 375 8.72 -18.71 -37.95
N LEU A 376 7.44 -18.90 -38.27
CA LEU A 376 6.77 -20.20 -38.23
C LEU A 376 6.39 -20.64 -39.66
N PRO A 377 6.33 -21.95 -39.96
CA PRO A 377 5.80 -22.42 -41.24
C PRO A 377 4.38 -21.89 -41.48
N PRO A 378 3.98 -21.63 -42.73
CA PRO A 378 2.57 -21.37 -43.05
C PRO A 378 1.71 -22.57 -42.66
N GLY A 379 0.54 -22.30 -42.06
CA GLY A 379 -0.37 -23.36 -41.61
C GLY A 379 -1.02 -23.10 -40.27
N ARG A 380 -1.84 -24.06 -39.82
CA ARG A 380 -2.55 -23.98 -38.54
C ARG A 380 -1.69 -24.55 -37.43
N HIS A 381 -1.47 -23.78 -36.37
CA HIS A 381 -0.60 -24.15 -35.26
C HIS A 381 -1.31 -24.04 -33.91
N ARG A 382 -0.92 -24.89 -32.96
CA ARG A 382 -1.42 -24.87 -31.58
C ARG A 382 -0.44 -24.12 -30.70
N PHE A 383 -0.92 -23.14 -29.95
CA PHE A 383 -0.14 -22.40 -28.97
C PHE A 383 -0.63 -22.78 -27.58
N VAL A 384 0.29 -23.03 -26.65
CA VAL A 384 -0.02 -23.21 -25.23
C VAL A 384 0.58 -22.05 -24.44
N MET A 385 -0.18 -21.51 -23.50
CA MET A 385 0.34 -20.64 -22.44
C MET A 385 0.17 -21.29 -21.08
N ARG A 386 1.19 -21.12 -20.22
CA ARG A 386 1.16 -21.45 -18.80
C ARG A 386 1.29 -20.18 -17.99
N VAL A 387 0.28 -19.89 -17.18
CA VAL A 387 0.16 -18.64 -16.44
C VAL A 387 -0.57 -18.87 -15.12
N ARG A 388 -0.24 -18.10 -14.07
CA ARG A 388 -1.00 -18.17 -12.80
C ARG A 388 -2.17 -17.18 -12.77
N GLY A 389 -1.92 -15.92 -13.11
CA GLY A 389 -2.91 -14.83 -13.02
C GLY A 389 -3.70 -14.58 -14.30
N LEU A 390 -4.51 -13.52 -14.27
CA LEU A 390 -5.32 -13.07 -15.41
C LEU A 390 -4.41 -12.66 -16.57
N SER A 391 -4.54 -13.35 -17.70
CA SER A 391 -3.59 -13.29 -18.81
C SER A 391 -4.28 -13.42 -20.17
N ARG A 392 -3.66 -12.84 -21.20
CA ARG A 392 -4.10 -12.85 -22.60
C ARG A 392 -2.93 -13.21 -23.50
N LEU A 393 -3.12 -14.17 -24.39
CA LEU A 393 -2.16 -14.53 -25.43
C LEU A 393 -2.65 -14.04 -26.79
N TRP A 394 -1.84 -13.24 -27.45
CA TRP A 394 -2.11 -12.66 -28.76
C TRP A 394 -1.15 -13.22 -29.81
N VAL A 395 -1.67 -13.46 -31.02
CA VAL A 395 -0.87 -13.79 -32.19
C VAL A 395 -1.38 -13.00 -33.39
N ASN A 396 -0.53 -12.18 -34.01
CA ASN A 396 -0.86 -11.34 -35.18
C ASN A 396 -2.14 -10.50 -34.98
N GLY A 397 -2.35 -9.97 -33.77
CA GLY A 397 -3.53 -9.19 -33.40
C GLY A 397 -4.75 -10.00 -32.99
N GLN A 398 -4.76 -11.32 -33.22
CA GLN A 398 -5.83 -12.21 -32.80
C GLN A 398 -5.61 -12.66 -31.34
N LEU A 399 -6.65 -12.60 -30.52
CA LEU A 399 -6.64 -13.15 -29.17
C LEU A 399 -6.81 -14.67 -29.24
N VAL A 400 -5.77 -15.41 -28.87
CA VAL A 400 -5.66 -16.87 -29.01
C VAL A 400 -6.10 -17.60 -27.74
N ALA A 401 -5.78 -17.07 -26.55
CA ALA A 401 -6.18 -17.66 -25.28
C ALA A 401 -6.39 -16.62 -24.17
N ARG A 402 -7.27 -16.94 -23.20
CA ARG A 402 -7.54 -16.13 -21.99
C ARG A 402 -7.49 -17.02 -20.76
N SER A 403 -6.81 -16.59 -19.71
CA SER A 403 -6.89 -17.24 -18.39
C SER A 403 -7.90 -16.53 -17.48
N LYS A 404 -8.19 -17.17 -16.34
CA LYS A 404 -8.99 -16.60 -15.26
C LYS A 404 -8.09 -15.88 -14.24
N PRO A 405 -8.63 -14.94 -13.46
CA PRO A 405 -7.86 -14.34 -12.38
C PRO A 405 -7.56 -15.34 -11.27
N LEU A 406 -6.51 -15.05 -10.48
CA LEU A 406 -6.25 -15.75 -9.23
C LEU A 406 -7.40 -15.47 -8.25
N THR A 407 -7.96 -16.52 -7.66
CA THR A 407 -9.05 -16.44 -6.68
C THR A 407 -8.71 -17.29 -5.45
N GLY A 408 -9.26 -16.93 -4.29
CA GLY A 408 -9.04 -17.65 -3.02
C GLY A 408 -8.15 -16.88 -2.05
N SER A 409 -7.98 -17.43 -0.84
CA SER A 409 -7.18 -16.83 0.23
C SER A 409 -6.04 -17.79 0.55
N PRO A 410 -4.75 -17.38 0.51
CA PRO A 410 -3.61 -18.27 0.72
C PRO A 410 -3.42 -18.57 2.21
N ASN A 411 -4.42 -19.20 2.84
CA ASN A 411 -4.32 -19.65 4.22
C ASN A 411 -3.64 -21.02 4.34
N GLY A 412 -3.32 -21.67 3.21
CA GLY A 412 -2.66 -22.98 3.18
C GLY A 412 -3.60 -24.14 3.48
N GLU A 413 -4.89 -23.88 3.59
CA GLU A 413 -5.94 -24.89 3.82
C GLU A 413 -6.64 -25.30 2.52
N GLU A 414 -6.17 -24.81 1.37
CA GLU A 414 -6.78 -25.14 0.09
C GLU A 414 -6.53 -26.61 -0.29
N PRO A 415 -7.49 -27.29 -0.93
CA PRO A 415 -7.30 -28.65 -1.41
C PRO A 415 -6.07 -28.75 -2.31
N ILE A 416 -5.29 -29.81 -2.13
CA ILE A 416 -4.15 -30.11 -3.01
C ILE A 416 -4.67 -30.24 -4.44
N THR A 417 -4.18 -29.39 -5.33
CA THR A 417 -4.49 -29.49 -6.76
C THR A 417 -3.88 -30.79 -7.29
N PRO A 418 -4.65 -31.68 -7.91
CA PRO A 418 -4.11 -32.89 -8.49
C PRO A 418 -3.08 -32.53 -9.58
N VAL A 419 -2.10 -33.41 -9.77
CA VAL A 419 -1.11 -33.27 -10.83
C VAL A 419 -1.83 -33.28 -12.17
N THR A 420 -1.56 -32.29 -13.02
CA THR A 420 -2.19 -32.16 -14.33
C THR A 420 -1.65 -33.22 -15.28
N GLU A 421 -2.50 -33.84 -16.10
CA GLU A 421 -2.05 -34.71 -17.18
C GLU A 421 -1.45 -33.86 -18.32
N PRO A 422 -0.26 -34.22 -18.86
CA PRO A 422 0.37 -33.44 -19.90
C PRO A 422 -0.41 -33.53 -21.22
N LEU A 423 -0.47 -32.41 -21.97
CA LEU A 423 -1.11 -32.37 -23.29
C LEU A 423 -0.47 -33.30 -24.33
N THR A 424 0.79 -33.66 -24.15
CA THR A 424 1.49 -34.63 -24.99
C THR A 424 2.53 -35.39 -24.17
N VAL A 425 2.79 -36.64 -24.53
CA VAL A 425 3.77 -37.50 -23.85
C VAL A 425 5.15 -36.83 -23.84
N GLY A 426 5.80 -36.81 -22.68
CA GLY A 426 7.13 -36.21 -22.48
C GLY A 426 7.12 -34.69 -22.28
N MET A 427 5.95 -34.05 -22.30
CA MET A 427 5.82 -32.62 -21.96
C MET A 427 5.96 -32.42 -20.45
N ARG A 428 6.80 -31.44 -20.06
CA ARG A 428 6.97 -30.99 -18.66
C ARG A 428 5.62 -30.68 -18.04
N LEU A 429 5.38 -31.02 -16.78
CA LEU A 429 4.08 -30.78 -16.14
C LEU A 429 3.93 -29.32 -15.72
N ALA A 430 2.69 -28.81 -15.76
CA ALA A 430 2.38 -27.49 -15.21
C ALA A 430 2.45 -27.52 -13.67
N GLU A 431 2.98 -26.45 -13.07
CA GLU A 431 3.10 -26.33 -11.62
C GLU A 431 1.76 -26.09 -10.92
N HIS A 432 1.79 -26.14 -9.59
CA HIS A 432 0.65 -25.76 -8.76
C HIS A 432 0.10 -24.36 -9.10
N ARG A 433 -1.24 -24.25 -9.20
CA ARG A 433 -2.01 -23.04 -9.55
C ARG A 433 -1.71 -22.42 -10.91
N GLN A 434 -0.99 -23.11 -11.79
CA GLN A 434 -0.89 -22.69 -13.17
C GLN A 434 -2.12 -23.13 -13.97
N GLN A 435 -2.56 -22.24 -14.85
CA GLN A 435 -3.55 -22.51 -15.87
C GLN A 435 -2.82 -22.81 -17.16
N GLU A 436 -3.07 -23.99 -17.71
CA GLU A 436 -2.57 -24.41 -19.02
C GLU A 436 -3.68 -24.27 -20.06
N LEU A 437 -3.47 -23.41 -21.04
CA LEU A 437 -4.50 -23.01 -22.00
C LEU A 437 -3.96 -23.12 -23.41
N VAL A 438 -4.71 -23.81 -24.28
CA VAL A 438 -4.34 -24.03 -25.68
C VAL A 438 -5.27 -23.23 -26.59
N GLY A 439 -4.70 -22.54 -27.57
CA GLY A 439 -5.43 -21.91 -28.66
C GLY A 439 -4.80 -22.21 -30.00
N GLU A 440 -5.53 -21.95 -31.08
CA GLU A 440 -5.09 -22.23 -32.44
C GLU A 440 -5.15 -20.98 -33.31
N VAL A 441 -4.17 -20.84 -34.19
CA VAL A 441 -4.07 -19.72 -35.14
C VAL A 441 -3.45 -20.21 -36.44
N THR A 442 -3.86 -19.58 -37.54
CA THR A 442 -3.29 -19.84 -38.87
C THR A 442 -2.23 -18.78 -39.18
N ILE A 443 -1.02 -19.23 -39.48
CA ILE A 443 0.10 -18.40 -39.91
C ILE A 443 0.07 -18.30 -41.43
N GLY A 444 0.21 -17.08 -41.94
CA GLY A 444 0.18 -16.77 -43.37
C GLY A 444 1.45 -17.18 -44.11
N ASP A 445 1.47 -16.95 -45.42
CA ASP A 445 2.50 -17.45 -46.34
C ASP A 445 3.90 -16.89 -46.06
N ASP A 446 4.00 -15.68 -45.48
CA ASP A 446 5.30 -15.10 -45.10
C ASP A 446 5.87 -15.69 -43.81
N GLY A 447 5.09 -16.52 -43.11
CA GLY A 447 5.48 -17.20 -41.87
C GLY A 447 5.73 -16.27 -40.68
N ARG A 448 5.51 -14.96 -40.83
CA ARG A 448 5.82 -13.98 -39.79
C ARG A 448 4.72 -13.95 -38.75
N CYS A 449 5.13 -14.00 -37.49
CA CYS A 449 4.22 -14.17 -36.37
C CYS A 449 4.66 -13.31 -35.19
N ARG A 450 3.96 -12.22 -34.93
CA ARG A 450 4.11 -11.46 -33.68
C ARG A 450 3.30 -12.13 -32.59
N VAL A 451 3.97 -12.57 -31.53
CA VAL A 451 3.33 -13.18 -30.36
C VAL A 451 3.50 -12.26 -29.17
N VAL A 452 2.41 -11.99 -28.46
CA VAL A 452 2.43 -11.18 -27.23
C VAL A 452 1.63 -11.86 -26.13
N LEU A 453 2.26 -12.08 -24.99
CA LEU A 453 1.60 -12.48 -23.75
C LEU A 453 1.51 -11.27 -22.83
N GLU A 454 0.32 -11.03 -22.27
CA GLU A 454 0.11 -10.12 -21.15
C GLU A 454 -0.34 -10.93 -19.94
N SER A 455 0.26 -10.72 -18.77
CA SER A 455 -0.08 -11.43 -17.53
C SER A 455 -0.08 -10.46 -16.34
N ILE A 456 -1.17 -10.46 -15.56
CA ILE A 456 -1.23 -9.75 -14.29
C ILE A 456 -0.73 -10.67 -13.17
N ILE A 457 0.34 -10.25 -12.51
CA ILE A 457 1.06 -11.03 -11.49
C ILE A 457 0.83 -10.42 -10.11
N GLY A 458 0.51 -11.28 -9.15
CA GLY A 458 0.18 -10.90 -7.78
C GLY A 458 -1.12 -10.12 -7.67
N GLY A 459 -1.38 -9.57 -6.48
CA GLY A 459 -2.59 -8.80 -6.22
C GLY A 459 -3.00 -8.83 -4.76
N LYS A 460 -4.27 -8.52 -4.50
CA LYS A 460 -4.82 -8.56 -3.15
C LYS A 460 -4.71 -9.98 -2.60
N ALA A 461 -3.91 -10.16 -1.54
CA ALA A 461 -3.57 -11.45 -0.95
C ALA A 461 -2.72 -12.40 -1.84
N PHE A 462 -2.11 -11.93 -2.93
CA PHE A 462 -1.23 -12.75 -3.77
C PHE A 462 0.15 -12.10 -3.93
N ARG A 463 1.20 -12.90 -3.72
CA ARG A 463 2.59 -12.50 -3.95
C ARG A 463 2.84 -12.22 -5.44
N ALA A 464 3.79 -11.35 -5.73
CA ALA A 464 4.26 -11.06 -7.09
C ALA A 464 5.08 -12.23 -7.67
N ASP A 465 4.43 -13.38 -7.85
CA ASP A 465 5.06 -14.63 -8.25
C ASP A 465 4.43 -15.14 -9.56
N PRO A 466 5.20 -15.19 -10.67
CA PRO A 466 4.70 -15.65 -11.96
C PRO A 466 4.46 -17.17 -12.01
N GLY A 467 5.12 -17.95 -11.14
CA GLY A 467 5.38 -19.37 -11.38
C GLY A 467 6.25 -19.59 -12.61
N GLU A 468 6.34 -20.84 -13.08
CA GLU A 468 6.99 -21.19 -14.37
C GLU A 468 6.15 -20.75 -15.58
N LEU A 469 6.06 -19.44 -15.81
CA LEU A 469 5.25 -18.85 -16.87
C LEU A 469 5.90 -19.08 -18.24
N CYS A 470 5.15 -19.59 -19.22
CA CYS A 470 5.70 -19.79 -20.57
C CYS A 470 4.67 -19.75 -21.70
N VAL A 471 5.18 -19.58 -22.93
CA VAL A 471 4.41 -19.76 -24.19
C VAL A 471 5.19 -20.67 -25.14
N ALA A 472 4.51 -21.69 -25.66
CA ALA A 472 5.08 -22.63 -26.60
C ALA A 472 4.14 -22.93 -27.78
N VAL A 473 4.71 -23.37 -28.90
CA VAL A 473 3.98 -23.69 -30.13
C VAL A 473 4.22 -25.15 -30.55
N GLN A 474 3.14 -25.85 -30.89
CA GLN A 474 3.18 -27.15 -31.55
C GLN A 474 2.92 -26.95 -33.04
N LEU A 475 3.91 -27.32 -33.86
CA LEU A 475 3.84 -27.19 -35.31
C LEU A 475 2.97 -28.32 -35.90
N GLN A 476 2.00 -28.00 -36.77
CA GLN A 476 1.36 -29.03 -37.59
C GLN A 476 2.20 -29.23 -38.86
N SER A 477 3.14 -30.16 -38.80
CA SER A 477 3.68 -30.79 -39.99
C SER A 477 3.79 -32.29 -39.75
N GLU A 478 3.56 -33.10 -40.79
CA GLU A 478 3.68 -34.56 -40.74
C GLU A 478 5.10 -35.04 -40.34
N GLN A 479 6.09 -34.15 -40.37
CA GLN A 479 7.51 -34.44 -40.10
C GLN A 479 8.02 -33.84 -38.77
N ALA A 480 7.23 -33.02 -38.06
CA ALA A 480 7.60 -32.36 -36.79
C ALA A 480 6.58 -32.63 -35.66
N SER A 481 5.81 -33.71 -35.78
CA SER A 481 4.65 -34.01 -34.95
C SER A 481 5.03 -34.43 -33.51
N GLY A 482 4.65 -33.63 -32.53
CA GLY A 482 4.45 -34.08 -31.14
C GLY A 482 4.75 -33.03 -30.08
N CYS A 483 5.88 -32.35 -30.15
CA CYS A 483 6.33 -31.47 -29.07
C CYS A 483 5.81 -30.03 -29.19
N PHE A 484 5.63 -29.38 -28.04
CA PHE A 484 5.50 -27.93 -27.95
C PHE A 484 6.90 -27.31 -27.81
N TRP A 485 7.23 -26.31 -28.62
CA TRP A 485 8.51 -25.62 -28.61
C TRP A 485 8.35 -24.24 -27.98
N LEU A 486 9.18 -23.91 -26.99
CA LEU A 486 9.19 -22.57 -26.40
C LEU A 486 9.41 -21.51 -27.49
N LEU A 487 8.59 -20.46 -27.48
CA LEU A 487 8.77 -19.34 -28.42
C LEU A 487 10.07 -18.61 -28.10
N PRO A 488 10.81 -18.08 -29.10
CA PRO A 488 10.42 -17.78 -30.48
C PRO A 488 10.32 -18.97 -31.45
N GLY A 489 10.56 -20.19 -30.98
CA GLY A 489 10.33 -21.42 -31.72
C GLY A 489 11.60 -21.95 -32.39
N PRO A 490 11.51 -23.11 -33.09
CA PRO A 490 12.68 -23.85 -33.53
C PRO A 490 13.48 -23.20 -34.68
N ASN A 491 12.93 -22.17 -35.33
CA ASN A 491 13.57 -21.50 -36.47
C ASN A 491 14.21 -20.15 -36.12
N ALA A 492 14.07 -19.68 -34.88
CA ALA A 492 14.82 -18.54 -34.39
C ALA A 492 16.24 -19.03 -34.11
N GLY A 493 17.28 -18.36 -34.60
CA GLY A 493 18.69 -18.83 -34.56
C GLY A 493 19.32 -19.13 -33.18
N ASN A 494 18.52 -19.22 -32.11
CA ASN A 494 18.87 -19.83 -30.83
C ASN A 494 18.73 -21.36 -30.91
N SER A 495 19.34 -22.09 -29.98
CA SER A 495 19.07 -23.52 -29.81
C SER A 495 17.57 -23.74 -29.54
N PRO A 496 16.83 -24.52 -30.33
CA PRO A 496 15.43 -24.85 -30.06
C PRO A 496 15.29 -25.46 -28.65
N ALA A 497 14.22 -25.12 -27.94
CA ALA A 497 13.89 -25.75 -26.65
C ALA A 497 12.46 -26.29 -26.71
N ALA A 498 12.31 -27.60 -26.56
CA ALA A 498 11.01 -28.23 -26.38
C ALA A 498 10.52 -28.03 -24.93
N LEU A 499 9.22 -28.06 -24.72
CA LEU A 499 8.58 -27.97 -23.40
C LEU A 499 8.69 -29.33 -22.68
N THR A 500 9.91 -29.82 -22.52
CA THR A 500 10.31 -31.05 -21.81
C THR A 500 11.12 -30.68 -20.58
N ASP A 501 11.25 -31.57 -19.59
CA ASP A 501 12.01 -31.27 -18.37
C ASP A 501 13.46 -30.89 -18.67
N ALA A 502 14.16 -31.67 -19.49
CA ALA A 502 15.58 -31.44 -19.81
C ALA A 502 15.82 -30.08 -20.50
N ASP A 503 15.01 -29.73 -21.50
CA ASP A 503 15.18 -28.48 -22.24
C ASP A 503 14.76 -27.26 -21.42
N VAL A 504 13.70 -27.38 -20.61
CA VAL A 504 13.24 -26.28 -19.74
C VAL A 504 14.23 -26.04 -18.61
N GLU A 505 14.76 -27.08 -17.95
CA GLU A 505 15.79 -26.91 -16.92
C GLU A 505 17.03 -26.21 -17.49
N SER A 506 17.49 -26.63 -18.67
CA SER A 506 18.60 -25.97 -19.36
C SER A 506 18.30 -24.49 -19.69
N ALA A 507 17.05 -24.19 -20.09
CA ALA A 507 16.63 -22.82 -20.36
C ALA A 507 16.51 -21.97 -19.08
N LEU A 508 16.05 -22.55 -17.97
CA LEU A 508 15.96 -21.90 -16.67
C LEU A 508 17.34 -21.61 -16.06
N ASP A 509 18.33 -22.48 -16.26
CA ASP A 509 19.71 -22.21 -15.83
C ASP A 509 20.29 -20.97 -16.53
N ARG A 510 20.09 -20.87 -17.85
CA ARG A 510 20.48 -19.70 -18.64
C ARG A 510 19.74 -18.44 -18.18
N GLN A 511 18.44 -18.56 -17.95
CA GLN A 511 17.62 -17.46 -17.47
C GLN A 511 18.07 -16.98 -16.09
N THR A 512 18.37 -17.90 -15.17
CA THR A 512 18.85 -17.59 -13.82
C THR A 512 20.15 -16.79 -13.87
N ALA A 513 21.12 -17.22 -14.68
CA ALA A 513 22.37 -16.50 -14.86
C ALA A 513 22.17 -15.09 -15.44
N MET A 514 21.26 -14.95 -16.41
CA MET A 514 20.91 -13.65 -17.01
C MET A 514 20.23 -12.72 -16.00
N LEU A 515 19.23 -13.22 -15.25
CA LEU A 515 18.53 -12.44 -14.25
C LEU A 515 19.44 -12.04 -13.09
N GLN A 516 20.39 -12.89 -12.69
CA GLN A 516 21.41 -12.55 -11.69
C GLN A 516 22.23 -11.32 -12.12
N GLN A 517 22.68 -11.29 -13.39
CA GLN A 517 23.43 -10.14 -13.93
C GLN A 517 22.58 -8.88 -14.00
N LEU A 518 21.31 -9.02 -14.41
CA LEU A 518 20.34 -7.92 -14.43
C LEU A 518 20.09 -7.36 -13.02
N ASP A 519 19.89 -8.24 -12.04
CA ASP A 519 19.65 -7.87 -10.64
C ASP A 519 20.85 -7.11 -10.06
N ASP A 520 22.07 -7.57 -10.33
CA ASP A 520 23.29 -6.90 -9.90
C ASP A 520 23.46 -5.52 -10.55
N ALA A 521 23.16 -5.39 -11.84
CA ALA A 521 23.21 -4.11 -12.55
C ALA A 521 22.16 -3.12 -12.01
N ASN A 522 20.92 -3.59 -11.82
CA ASN A 522 19.83 -2.81 -11.26
C ASN A 522 20.14 -2.33 -9.85
N ARG A 523 20.69 -3.19 -8.99
CA ARG A 523 21.10 -2.82 -7.63
C ARG A 523 22.14 -1.70 -7.62
N ARG A 524 23.18 -1.81 -8.45
CA ARG A 524 24.23 -0.78 -8.55
C ARG A 524 23.66 0.54 -9.07
N SER A 525 22.81 0.48 -10.10
CA SER A 525 22.17 1.68 -10.64
C SER A 525 21.26 2.37 -9.62
N ALA A 526 20.50 1.61 -8.83
CA ALA A 526 19.62 2.16 -7.81
C ALA A 526 20.40 2.82 -6.67
N ALA A 527 21.49 2.18 -6.23
CA ALA A 527 22.33 2.66 -5.14
C ALA A 527 23.29 3.81 -5.53
N ALA A 528 23.41 4.18 -6.81
CA ALA A 528 24.39 5.15 -7.28
C ALA A 528 24.34 6.50 -6.55
N SER A 529 23.13 6.94 -6.13
CA SER A 529 22.96 8.17 -5.33
C SER A 529 23.63 8.10 -3.94
N GLN A 530 23.95 6.89 -3.47
CA GLN A 530 24.54 6.61 -2.16
C GLN A 530 26.05 6.28 -2.24
N ASP A 531 26.65 6.28 -3.43
CA ASP A 531 28.07 5.92 -3.60
C ASP A 531 28.98 6.79 -2.73
N ALA A 532 28.76 8.11 -2.72
CA ALA A 532 29.54 9.04 -1.90
C ALA A 532 29.40 8.78 -0.39
N PHE A 533 28.25 8.26 0.07
CA PHE A 533 28.07 7.86 1.46
C PHE A 533 28.89 6.60 1.77
N TRP A 534 28.82 5.59 0.90
CA TRP A 534 29.55 4.34 1.07
C TRP A 534 31.05 4.49 0.93
N GLU A 535 31.54 5.29 -0.02
CA GLU A 535 32.95 5.61 -0.19
C GLU A 535 33.54 6.24 1.07
N ARG A 536 32.87 7.27 1.63
CA ARG A 536 33.31 7.88 2.89
C ARG A 536 33.37 6.88 4.03
N ARG A 537 32.39 5.98 4.12
CA ARG A 537 32.35 4.94 5.17
C ARG A 537 33.47 3.92 4.96
N HIS A 538 33.74 3.51 3.72
CA HIS A 538 34.85 2.60 3.40
C HIS A 538 36.20 3.26 3.68
N ASP A 539 36.37 4.55 3.37
CA ASP A 539 37.58 5.31 3.70
C ASP A 539 37.79 5.44 5.20
N LEU A 540 36.73 5.66 5.96
CA LEU A 540 36.79 5.68 7.41
C LEU A 540 37.15 4.31 7.98
N ALA A 541 36.55 3.23 7.44
CA ALA A 541 36.84 1.86 7.86
C ALA A 541 38.30 1.47 7.55
N ARG A 542 38.80 1.82 6.36
CA ARG A 542 40.21 1.61 5.98
C ARG A 542 41.16 2.34 6.94
N ARG A 543 40.93 3.64 7.16
CA ARG A 543 41.73 4.42 8.11
C ARG A 543 41.70 3.84 9.52
N TRP A 544 40.53 3.41 9.99
CA TRP A 544 40.40 2.79 11.30
C TRP A 544 41.21 1.50 11.38
N VAL A 545 41.18 0.65 10.35
CA VAL A 545 41.97 -0.59 10.28
C VAL A 545 43.47 -0.29 10.23
N ASP A 546 43.89 0.76 9.51
CA ASP A 546 45.30 1.17 9.45
C ASP A 546 45.81 1.70 10.80
N GLU A 547 44.98 2.45 11.52
CA GLU A 547 45.26 2.95 12.88
C GLU A 547 45.18 1.87 13.96
N HIS A 548 44.37 0.83 13.73
CA HIS A 548 44.12 -0.28 14.65
C HIS A 548 44.41 -1.60 13.96
N PRO A 549 45.69 -1.87 13.58
CA PRO A 549 46.03 -3.10 12.91
C PRO A 549 45.60 -4.28 13.78
N ALA A 550 44.87 -5.23 13.18
CA ALA A 550 44.50 -6.43 13.88
C ALA A 550 45.77 -7.12 14.40
N PRO A 551 45.81 -7.53 15.68
CA PRO A 551 46.98 -8.23 16.22
C PRO A 551 47.21 -9.48 15.38
N LEU A 552 48.33 -9.52 14.66
CA LEU A 552 48.76 -10.71 13.95
C LEU A 552 49.17 -11.75 15.00
N PRO A 553 48.50 -12.89 15.06
CA PRO A 553 48.87 -13.94 16.01
C PRO A 553 50.19 -14.57 15.58
N ASP A 554 51.07 -14.81 16.55
CA ASP A 554 52.39 -15.42 16.34
C ASP A 554 52.26 -16.94 16.19
N VAL A 555 51.58 -17.38 15.13
CA VAL A 555 51.39 -18.79 14.75
C VAL A 555 51.59 -18.93 13.25
N ASP A 556 52.38 -19.94 12.87
CA ASP A 556 52.74 -20.26 11.50
C ASP A 556 51.51 -20.82 10.75
N ALA A 557 50.71 -19.94 10.16
CA ALA A 557 49.55 -20.28 9.35
C ALA A 557 49.56 -19.47 8.04
N SER A 558 49.13 -20.11 6.95
CA SER A 558 49.15 -19.53 5.60
C SER A 558 48.18 -18.37 5.40
N HIS A 559 47.15 -18.24 6.26
CA HIS A 559 46.14 -17.19 6.17
C HIS A 559 45.91 -16.50 7.55
N PRO A 560 45.80 -15.16 7.62
CA PRO A 560 45.64 -14.43 8.89
C PRO A 560 44.41 -14.82 9.72
N ILE A 561 43.31 -15.22 9.07
CA ILE A 561 42.12 -15.73 9.78
C ILE A 561 42.43 -17.07 10.45
N ASP A 562 43.17 -17.94 9.79
CA ASP A 562 43.53 -19.26 10.33
C ASP A 562 44.50 -19.09 11.50
N ALA A 563 45.49 -18.20 11.37
CA ALA A 563 46.36 -17.80 12.48
C ALA A 563 45.53 -17.33 13.69
N PHE A 564 44.50 -16.50 13.46
CA PHE A 564 43.68 -15.94 14.54
C PHE A 564 42.85 -17.02 15.24
N ILE A 565 42.20 -17.90 14.47
CA ILE A 565 41.44 -19.04 15.00
C ILE A 565 42.35 -19.98 15.78
N GLN A 566 43.53 -20.32 15.23
CA GLN A 566 44.49 -21.20 15.86
C GLN A 566 45.06 -20.62 17.15
N ALA A 567 45.42 -19.34 17.18
CA ALA A 567 45.90 -18.68 18.40
C ALA A 567 44.82 -18.64 19.49
N LYS A 568 43.56 -18.37 19.11
CA LYS A 568 42.43 -18.38 20.05
C LYS A 568 42.17 -19.79 20.60
N ALA A 569 42.24 -20.82 19.73
CA ALA A 569 42.11 -22.21 20.12
C ALA A 569 43.26 -22.65 21.05
N ALA A 570 44.51 -22.31 20.72
CA ALA A 570 45.67 -22.61 21.53
C ALA A 570 45.60 -21.94 22.90
N ARG A 571 45.18 -20.67 22.97
CA ARG A 571 44.95 -19.96 24.24
C ARG A 571 43.86 -20.62 25.08
N ALA A 572 42.77 -21.06 24.45
CA ALA A 572 41.69 -21.78 25.13
C ALA A 572 42.15 -23.16 25.64
N LEU A 573 42.94 -23.90 24.85
CA LEU A 573 43.52 -25.19 25.24
C LEU A 573 44.53 -25.03 26.39
N ALA A 574 45.42 -24.03 26.32
CA ALA A 574 46.37 -23.74 27.39
C ALA A 574 45.67 -23.33 28.69
N ALA A 575 44.64 -22.48 28.61
CA ALA A 575 43.82 -22.12 29.76
C ALA A 575 43.08 -23.34 30.34
N SER A 576 42.58 -24.24 29.48
CA SER A 576 41.92 -25.48 29.90
C SER A 576 42.90 -26.50 30.51
N ALA A 577 44.16 -26.53 30.08
CA ALA A 577 45.19 -27.43 30.58
C ALA A 577 45.68 -27.04 31.99
N GLN A 578 45.41 -25.81 32.43
CA GLN A 578 45.77 -25.30 33.75
C GLN A 578 44.79 -25.73 34.86
N SER A 579 43.65 -26.33 34.51
CA SER A 579 42.61 -26.77 35.44
C SER A 579 42.58 -28.29 35.53
N SER A 580 42.45 -28.82 36.75
CA SER A 580 42.26 -30.26 36.96
C SER A 580 40.97 -30.71 36.28
N ILE A 581 41.06 -31.78 35.47
CA ILE A 581 39.89 -32.40 34.83
C ILE A 581 38.87 -32.85 35.88
N ASP A 582 39.35 -33.32 37.03
CA ASP A 582 38.48 -33.79 38.11
C ASP A 582 37.81 -32.63 38.85
N GLU A 583 38.48 -31.49 39.02
CA GLU A 583 37.88 -30.27 39.59
C GLU A 583 36.83 -29.68 38.64
N ALA A 584 37.14 -29.61 37.33
CA ALA A 584 36.19 -29.15 36.33
C ALA A 584 34.97 -30.09 36.26
N ARG A 585 35.19 -31.41 36.30
CA ARG A 585 34.09 -32.39 36.36
C ARG A 585 33.24 -32.19 37.61
N SER A 586 33.87 -32.01 38.78
CA SER A 586 33.18 -31.77 40.05
C SER A 586 32.35 -30.49 40.01
N PHE A 587 32.91 -29.39 39.50
CA PHE A 587 32.18 -28.14 39.35
C PHE A 587 30.96 -28.31 38.42
N HIS A 588 31.14 -28.92 37.25
CA HIS A 588 30.04 -29.08 36.29
C HIS A 588 28.97 -30.07 36.73
N SER A 589 29.31 -31.12 37.49
CA SER A 589 28.34 -32.14 37.92
C SER A 589 27.70 -31.86 39.27
N ARG A 590 28.36 -31.09 40.16
CA ARG A 590 27.88 -30.84 41.53
C ARG A 590 27.54 -29.36 41.78
N VAL A 591 28.46 -28.45 41.51
CA VAL A 591 28.33 -27.03 41.89
C VAL A 591 27.43 -26.25 40.92
N LEU A 592 27.62 -26.44 39.61
CA LEU A 592 26.89 -25.68 38.59
C LEU A 592 25.37 -25.93 38.61
N PRO A 593 24.86 -27.17 38.80
CA PRO A 593 23.43 -27.41 38.99
C PRO A 593 22.85 -26.61 40.17
N ILE A 594 23.55 -26.59 41.32
CA ILE A 594 23.12 -25.83 42.51
C ILE A 594 23.05 -24.34 42.21
N LEU A 595 24.09 -23.76 41.59
CA LEU A 595 24.10 -22.34 41.21
C LEU A 595 22.97 -21.99 40.23
N ARG A 596 22.66 -22.90 39.30
CA ARG A 596 21.59 -22.69 38.33
C ARG A 596 20.22 -22.68 39.00
N ASP A 597 19.99 -23.63 39.89
CA ASP A 597 18.67 -23.85 40.49
C ASP A 597 18.40 -22.84 41.61
N GLN A 598 19.42 -22.48 42.40
CA GLN A 598 19.28 -21.60 43.57
C GLN A 598 19.63 -20.13 43.29
N CYS A 599 20.58 -19.84 42.40
CA CYS A 599 21.18 -18.49 42.30
C CYS A 599 20.91 -17.77 40.98
N PHE A 600 20.90 -18.46 39.84
CA PHE A 600 20.86 -17.83 38.52
C PHE A 600 19.55 -17.11 38.19
N ARG A 601 18.46 -17.43 38.88
CA ARG A 601 17.20 -16.68 38.76
C ARG A 601 17.38 -15.19 39.05
N CYS A 602 18.29 -14.85 39.98
CA CYS A 602 18.55 -13.48 40.42
C CYS A 602 19.94 -12.96 40.02
N HIS A 603 20.94 -13.84 39.89
CA HIS A 603 22.35 -13.50 39.62
C HIS A 603 22.91 -14.15 38.34
N GLY A 604 22.03 -14.56 37.41
CA GLY A 604 22.40 -15.08 36.09
C GLY A 604 22.37 -13.98 35.03
N GLU A 605 21.30 -13.95 34.21
CA GLU A 605 21.08 -12.85 33.25
C GLU A 605 20.69 -11.54 33.95
N LYS A 606 19.96 -11.66 35.07
CA LYS A 606 19.69 -10.56 36.01
C LYS A 606 20.89 -10.37 36.94
N ALA A 607 21.10 -9.13 37.39
CA ALA A 607 22.22 -8.75 38.27
C ALA A 607 21.68 -8.04 39.52
N ASN A 608 20.89 -8.76 40.32
CA ASN A 608 20.41 -8.20 41.59
C ASN A 608 21.59 -7.91 42.52
N GLY A 609 21.60 -6.75 43.17
CA GLY A 609 22.72 -6.30 44.00
C GLY A 609 24.04 -6.19 43.23
N GLY A 610 23.98 -5.90 41.92
CA GLY A 610 25.16 -5.75 41.06
C GLY A 610 25.92 -7.04 40.75
N LEU A 611 25.54 -8.18 41.32
CA LEU A 611 26.29 -9.43 41.25
C LEU A 611 25.84 -10.34 40.10
N ARG A 612 26.80 -10.90 39.36
CA ARG A 612 26.59 -11.98 38.38
C ARG A 612 27.47 -13.19 38.70
N LEU A 613 26.87 -14.37 38.72
CA LEU A 613 27.52 -15.65 39.02
C LEU A 613 27.79 -16.52 37.79
N ASN A 614 27.34 -16.10 36.60
CA ASN A 614 27.55 -16.82 35.34
C ASN A 614 28.85 -16.43 34.60
N SER A 615 29.70 -15.60 35.20
CA SER A 615 31.01 -15.23 34.67
C SER A 615 32.04 -15.20 35.78
N ARG A 616 33.19 -15.86 35.57
CA ARG A 616 34.29 -15.86 36.52
C ARG A 616 34.77 -14.44 36.85
N GLU A 617 34.87 -13.56 35.84
CA GLU A 617 35.30 -12.17 36.04
C GLU A 617 34.36 -11.41 36.99
N ALA A 618 33.05 -11.58 36.80
CA ALA A 618 32.04 -10.92 37.63
C ALA A 618 32.02 -11.47 39.06
N VAL A 619 32.18 -12.79 39.22
CA VAL A 619 32.26 -13.45 40.54
C VAL A 619 33.46 -12.93 41.34
N LEU A 620 34.62 -12.78 40.70
CA LEU A 620 35.84 -12.28 41.35
C LEU A 620 35.76 -10.78 41.68
N LYS A 621 34.98 -10.02 40.90
CA LYS A 621 34.77 -8.59 41.14
C LYS A 621 33.77 -8.34 42.28
N GLY A 622 32.76 -9.20 42.42
CA GLY A 622 31.66 -8.99 43.35
C GLY A 622 30.56 -8.09 42.80
N GLY A 623 29.58 -7.80 43.66
CA GLY A 623 28.46 -6.90 43.37
C GLY A 623 28.55 -5.59 44.16
N ASP A 624 27.40 -5.06 44.55
CA ASP A 624 27.27 -3.81 45.32
C ASP A 624 27.84 -3.91 46.74
N SER A 625 28.19 -5.12 47.19
CA SER A 625 28.94 -5.34 48.44
C SER A 625 30.40 -4.87 48.35
N GLU A 626 30.92 -4.62 47.14
CA GLU A 626 32.33 -4.29 46.85
C GLU A 626 33.33 -5.38 47.28
N LEU A 627 32.84 -6.53 47.73
CA LEU A 627 33.61 -7.71 48.11
C LEU A 627 33.49 -8.79 47.03
N PRO A 628 34.58 -9.51 46.69
CA PRO A 628 34.52 -10.65 45.78
C PRO A 628 33.50 -11.67 46.24
N ALA A 629 32.63 -12.12 45.32
CA ALA A 629 31.68 -13.17 45.67
C ALA A 629 32.41 -14.49 45.95
N VAL A 630 33.49 -14.77 45.23
CA VAL A 630 34.38 -15.90 45.53
C VAL A 630 35.82 -15.41 45.51
N VAL A 631 36.56 -15.73 46.57
CA VAL A 631 38.00 -15.60 46.66
C VAL A 631 38.61 -17.00 46.40
N PRO A 632 39.30 -17.21 45.27
CA PRO A 632 39.83 -18.53 44.93
C PRO A 632 40.78 -19.07 46.01
N GLY A 633 40.48 -20.27 46.52
CA GLY A 633 41.28 -20.93 47.54
C GLY A 633 41.00 -20.47 48.98
N ASP A 634 40.13 -19.47 49.17
CA ASP A 634 39.75 -18.96 50.49
C ASP A 634 38.23 -18.88 50.64
N VAL A 635 37.67 -19.92 51.25
CA VAL A 635 36.23 -20.08 51.47
C VAL A 635 35.71 -19.06 52.49
N GLU A 636 36.52 -18.72 53.49
CA GLU A 636 36.10 -17.86 54.61
C GLU A 636 36.05 -16.37 54.19
N GLU A 637 36.93 -15.96 53.27
CA GLU A 637 36.91 -14.62 52.67
C GLU A 637 35.93 -14.48 51.49
N SER A 638 35.21 -15.55 51.12
CA SER A 638 34.25 -15.53 50.02
C SER A 638 32.86 -15.05 50.47
N GLU A 639 32.44 -13.89 49.98
CA GLU A 639 31.15 -13.28 50.37
C GLU A 639 29.95 -14.18 50.02
N LEU A 640 30.03 -14.96 48.94
CA LEU A 640 28.99 -15.94 48.59
C LEU A 640 28.76 -16.95 49.72
N ILE A 641 29.83 -17.47 50.32
CA ILE A 641 29.76 -18.47 51.40
C ILE A 641 29.21 -17.84 52.67
N ARG A 642 29.62 -16.61 52.99
CA ARG A 642 29.07 -15.85 54.13
C ARG A 642 27.56 -15.65 53.99
N ARG A 643 27.09 -15.29 52.79
CA ARG A 643 25.67 -15.04 52.49
C ARG A 643 24.81 -16.30 52.55
N ILE A 644 25.31 -17.44 52.05
CA ILE A 644 24.55 -18.71 52.11
C ILE A 644 24.53 -19.31 53.53
N ARG A 645 25.52 -19.00 54.37
CA ARG A 645 25.59 -19.45 55.78
C ARG A 645 24.96 -18.46 56.77
N SER A 646 24.55 -17.27 56.33
CA SER A 646 24.02 -16.23 57.22
C SER A 646 22.70 -16.66 57.85
N THR A 647 22.53 -16.40 59.15
CA THR A 647 21.26 -16.58 59.85
C THR A 647 20.37 -15.34 59.81
N ASP A 648 20.92 -14.20 59.37
CA ASP A 648 20.18 -12.95 59.20
C ASP A 648 19.29 -13.03 57.94
N ALA A 649 17.99 -12.85 58.11
CA ALA A 649 17.01 -12.95 57.03
C ALA A 649 17.20 -11.88 55.95
N ASP A 650 17.77 -10.71 56.30
CA ASP A 650 17.99 -9.61 55.35
C ASP A 650 19.29 -9.77 54.54
N GLU A 651 20.22 -10.61 55.01
CA GLU A 651 21.49 -10.86 54.32
C GLU A 651 21.57 -12.25 53.68
N ARG A 652 20.78 -13.21 54.16
CA ARG A 652 20.82 -14.61 53.72
C ARG A 652 20.41 -14.74 52.26
N MET A 653 21.16 -15.56 51.53
CA MET A 653 20.86 -15.94 50.15
C MET A 653 20.77 -17.47 50.03
N PRO A 654 19.79 -18.03 49.30
CA PRO A 654 18.63 -17.36 48.69
C PRO A 654 17.64 -16.76 49.72
N PRO A 655 16.85 -15.75 49.35
CA PRO A 655 15.86 -15.15 50.24
C PRO A 655 14.64 -16.08 50.41
N GLY A 656 14.14 -16.23 51.64
CA GLY A 656 12.96 -17.06 51.97
C GLY A 656 13.17 -18.00 53.16
N ASP A 657 12.16 -18.84 53.42
CA ASP A 657 12.11 -19.77 54.57
C ASP A 657 12.86 -21.08 54.33
N GLU A 658 13.24 -21.38 53.08
CA GLU A 658 14.03 -22.55 52.69
C GLU A 658 15.50 -22.15 52.57
N SER A 659 16.29 -22.40 53.62
CA SER A 659 17.75 -22.30 53.57
C SER A 659 18.33 -23.42 52.70
N MET A 660 19.45 -23.16 52.01
CA MET A 660 20.19 -24.22 51.32
C MET A 660 20.56 -25.35 52.28
N GLY A 661 20.46 -26.60 51.82
CA GLY A 661 20.82 -27.77 52.62
C GLY A 661 22.32 -27.81 52.93
N ALA A 662 22.70 -28.40 54.07
CA ALA A 662 24.11 -28.50 54.46
C ALA A 662 24.98 -29.22 53.41
N GLU A 663 24.44 -30.25 52.76
CA GLU A 663 25.12 -30.97 51.67
C GLU A 663 25.29 -30.12 50.41
N GLU A 664 24.37 -29.19 50.13
CA GLU A 664 24.47 -28.24 49.00
C GLU A 664 25.48 -27.11 49.28
N ILE A 665 25.65 -26.74 50.55
CA ILE A 665 26.65 -25.74 50.99
C ILE A 665 28.05 -26.35 51.05
N GLU A 666 28.17 -27.66 51.36
CA GLU A 666 29.45 -28.37 51.42
C GLU A 666 29.98 -28.75 50.01
N ALA A 667 29.09 -28.99 49.06
CA ALA A 667 29.41 -29.31 47.67
C ALA A 667 29.98 -28.11 46.90
#